data_AF-A0A554K633-F1
#
_entry.id   AF-A0A554K633-F1
#
_cell.length_a   1.000
_cell.length_b   1.000
_cell.length_c   1.000
_cell.angle_alpha   90.00
_cell.angle_beta   90.00
_cell.angle_gamma   90.00
#
_symmetry.space_group_name_H-M   'P 1'
#
loop_
_entity.id
_entity.type
_entity.pdbx_description
1 polymer ?
#
loop_
_entity_poly.entity_id
_entity_poly.type
_entity_poly.pdbx_seq_one_letter_code
_entity_poly.pdbx_strand_id
1 'polypeptide(L)'
;MAQKTKLITLFVLYFLSISSLTPVLAQERGLEVDYPEVFGDQPQNVTTLLPEYVKYLFGLGIWLVGLVAFGAMVWGGIIWLTASGSPEKIKEGRDRITSAFLGIIILLASYIILNIINPQLISFDVRPLLGIPTEPRTPPPPLEPDEITLIAKEIPLGQVLERGVWEQERTNRIRTIFEQLNAFLQEEITNNPRINRISDLQKYLKKLTEDCQCGLMDAFSAGPWQGGGGVACTGEPCPEENLEKIREILDVNEEKVRRLVGFRQLLAQEKELLETALSRLADIEQDINDCQNASGGIYSLAEYSNLAQFYEDSGSKTATIENPYYASRADPLTFYCPTGGTAFDFPYAAEVDLSLNEPIPFEASADFAFEQISCPVEIPVGEVLDGLRQEAILLSIKMEKSILLIDDLTRELARISDLIDQFNGSQCEVSTGCFRPPFFFFLPCLQVLGSCTGTPGPRDELADAVQSVKEAEDELLLTIEQTKEIFPKVDFLIRSPQNPINLQNVRTSVQLASSPYKAGEFGPEQDWVLLNCEEAVGNVGPDGLTIASCQPRNFYACTSTGATEPAFPSVIKDRPATIIPEKQYEPLEAASDNCPEGWLCNRDVTFYNQYTDASEPVKQLLSCMRQRLDRVEEEKELEGTLGRITSISDSKLTIGTCDWGAGPSEPGGCSHTYTVRQGRESVSAHYGGSLCRYQKTSYAIDVGAREPLEKRYAEEIIAAAKECAPAAWIGYQIPGHYEHIHISIGRVNQCGAN
;
A
#
# COMPACT_ATOMS: atom_id res chain seq x y z
N MET A 1 9.26 28.21 -50.31
CA MET A 1 8.38 27.13 -49.79
C MET A 1 8.53 25.77 -50.49
N ALA A 2 9.11 25.69 -51.70
CA ALA A 2 9.21 24.44 -52.48
C ALA A 2 10.37 23.47 -52.11
N GLN A 3 11.30 23.87 -51.24
CA GLN A 3 12.48 23.06 -50.91
C GLN A 3 12.30 22.20 -49.65
N LYS A 4 11.43 22.63 -48.72
CA LYS A 4 11.10 21.86 -47.50
C LYS A 4 10.16 20.69 -47.78
N THR A 5 9.28 20.80 -48.78
CA THR A 5 8.33 19.74 -49.15
C THR A 5 9.02 18.55 -49.84
N LYS A 6 10.07 18.78 -50.65
CA LYS A 6 10.82 17.70 -51.33
C LYS A 6 11.65 16.83 -50.38
N LEU A 7 12.12 17.38 -49.26
CA LEU A 7 12.92 16.64 -48.27
C LEU A 7 12.05 15.64 -47.49
N ILE A 8 10.80 16.02 -47.20
CA ILE A 8 9.84 15.21 -46.44
C ILE A 8 9.31 14.05 -47.31
N THR A 9 9.08 14.26 -48.61
CA THR A 9 8.61 13.18 -49.50
C THR A 9 9.68 12.11 -49.76
N LEU A 10 10.97 12.51 -49.80
CA LEU A 10 12.10 11.59 -49.93
C LEU A 10 12.32 10.76 -48.67
N PHE A 11 12.10 11.35 -47.49
CA PHE A 11 12.23 10.65 -46.22
C PHE A 11 11.12 9.60 -46.01
N VAL A 12 9.88 9.91 -46.42
CA VAL A 12 8.74 8.98 -46.33
C VAL A 12 8.89 7.79 -47.30
N LEU A 13 9.41 8.01 -48.51
CA LEU A 13 9.67 6.93 -49.47
C LEU A 13 10.84 6.04 -49.05
N TYR A 14 11.85 6.59 -48.39
CA TYR A 14 12.96 5.83 -47.80
C TYR A 14 12.45 4.92 -46.66
N PHE A 15 11.60 5.46 -45.78
CA PHE A 15 11.03 4.71 -44.66
C PHE A 15 10.07 3.59 -45.10
N LEU A 16 9.29 3.81 -46.17
CA LEU A 16 8.41 2.78 -46.76
C LEU A 16 9.17 1.66 -47.49
N SER A 17 10.39 1.93 -47.96
CA SER A 17 11.22 0.91 -48.65
C SER A 17 11.95 -0.05 -47.71
N ILE A 18 12.10 0.30 -46.43
CA ILE A 18 12.81 -0.50 -45.42
C ILE A 18 11.88 -1.54 -44.75
N SER A 19 10.56 -1.40 -44.92
CA SER A 19 9.59 -2.24 -44.20
C SER A 19 9.19 -3.54 -44.90
N SER A 20 9.78 -3.88 -46.05
CA SER A 20 9.43 -5.09 -46.79
C SER A 20 10.68 -5.89 -47.17
N LEU A 21 11.25 -6.63 -46.22
CA LEU A 21 11.98 -7.90 -46.42
C LEU A 21 12.56 -8.40 -45.08
N THR A 22 11.92 -9.40 -44.48
CA THR A 22 12.56 -10.32 -43.51
C THR A 22 12.61 -11.71 -44.13
N PRO A 23 13.62 -12.55 -43.81
CA PRO A 23 13.46 -13.42 -42.65
C PRO A 23 14.73 -13.66 -41.80
N VAL A 24 14.48 -13.94 -40.51
CA VAL A 24 15.09 -14.93 -39.59
C VAL A 24 16.43 -15.56 -40.00
N LEU A 25 17.43 -15.48 -39.10
CA LEU A 25 18.25 -16.59 -38.56
C LEU A 25 19.22 -15.98 -37.52
N ALA A 26 19.14 -16.45 -36.27
CA ALA A 26 19.97 -16.02 -35.14
C ALA A 26 21.35 -16.69 -35.22
N GLN A 27 22.35 -15.89 -35.58
CA GLN A 27 23.78 -16.21 -35.54
C GLN A 27 24.45 -15.01 -34.88
N GLU A 28 25.43 -15.24 -34.00
CA GLU A 28 26.19 -14.21 -33.30
C GLU A 28 26.64 -13.10 -34.26
N ARG A 29 25.93 -11.97 -34.23
CA ARG A 29 26.30 -10.80 -35.02
C ARG A 29 27.28 -9.97 -34.20
N GLY A 30 28.45 -9.68 -34.78
CA GLY A 30 29.22 -8.52 -34.36
C GLY A 30 28.33 -7.28 -34.42
N LEU A 31 28.63 -6.28 -33.58
CA LEU A 31 27.85 -5.05 -33.54
C LEU A 31 27.77 -4.44 -34.95
N GLU A 32 26.57 -4.02 -35.36
CA GLU A 32 26.32 -3.46 -36.70
C GLU A 32 27.08 -2.14 -36.95
N VAL A 33 27.60 -1.55 -35.87
CA VAL A 33 28.42 -0.34 -35.84
C VAL A 33 29.65 -0.59 -34.97
N ASP A 34 30.83 -0.19 -35.46
CA ASP A 34 32.06 -0.18 -34.67
C ASP A 34 32.07 1.05 -33.76
N TYR A 35 32.07 0.83 -32.45
CA TYR A 35 31.97 1.88 -31.44
C TYR A 35 33.37 2.41 -31.10
N PRO A 36 33.57 3.74 -30.99
CA PRO A 36 34.86 4.31 -30.61
C PRO A 36 35.20 3.99 -29.15
N GLU A 37 36.49 3.80 -28.84
CA GLU A 37 36.94 3.65 -27.46
C GLU A 37 36.76 4.98 -26.69
N VAL A 38 36.00 4.94 -25.59
CA VAL A 38 35.76 6.11 -24.73
C VAL A 38 36.05 5.74 -23.28
N PHE A 39 37.02 6.43 -22.68
CA PHE A 39 37.48 6.17 -21.31
C PHE A 39 37.90 4.71 -21.02
N GLY A 40 38.41 3.99 -22.04
CA GLY A 40 38.87 2.60 -21.92
C GLY A 40 37.78 1.54 -22.10
N ASP A 41 36.52 1.96 -22.30
CA ASP A 41 35.40 1.07 -22.57
C ASP A 41 35.08 1.07 -24.08
N GLN A 42 34.92 -0.11 -24.68
CA GLN A 42 34.47 -0.31 -26.06
C GLN A 42 33.56 -1.54 -26.13
N PRO A 43 32.26 -1.40 -26.42
CA PRO A 43 31.38 -2.54 -26.64
C PRO A 43 31.85 -3.31 -27.87
N GLN A 44 32.15 -4.59 -27.72
CA GLN A 44 32.67 -5.42 -28.83
C GLN A 44 31.65 -6.43 -29.36
N ASN A 45 30.66 -6.84 -28.54
CA ASN A 45 29.71 -7.89 -28.86
C ASN A 45 28.33 -7.63 -28.25
N VAL A 46 27.30 -8.30 -28.81
CA VAL A 46 25.90 -8.22 -28.36
C VAL A 46 25.65 -8.82 -26.97
N THR A 47 26.66 -9.46 -26.39
CA THR A 47 26.65 -9.99 -25.02
C THR A 47 27.04 -8.97 -23.96
N THR A 48 27.42 -7.74 -24.37
CA THR A 48 27.68 -6.64 -23.42
C THR A 48 26.41 -6.39 -22.61
N LEU A 49 26.50 -6.49 -21.28
CA LEU A 49 25.32 -6.39 -20.42
C LEU A 49 24.72 -4.96 -20.53
N LEU A 50 23.40 -4.86 -20.39
CA LEU A 50 22.70 -3.57 -20.45
C LEU A 50 23.34 -2.48 -19.56
N PRO A 51 23.81 -2.76 -18.32
CA PRO A 51 24.48 -1.75 -17.49
C PRO A 51 25.83 -1.28 -18.06
N GLU A 52 26.63 -2.16 -18.64
CA GLU A 52 27.93 -1.83 -19.25
C GLU A 52 27.73 -0.98 -20.52
N TYR A 53 26.71 -1.32 -21.31
CA TYR A 53 26.34 -0.55 -22.50
C TYR A 53 25.82 0.85 -22.14
N VAL A 54 24.97 0.96 -21.10
CA VAL A 54 24.49 2.25 -20.59
C VAL A 54 25.63 3.11 -20.04
N LYS A 55 26.57 2.51 -19.31
CA LYS A 55 27.78 3.18 -18.82
C LYS A 55 28.60 3.76 -19.98
N TYR A 56 28.80 2.97 -21.05
CA TYR A 56 29.50 3.42 -22.25
C TYR A 56 28.79 4.61 -22.93
N LEU A 57 27.47 4.55 -23.12
CA LEU A 57 26.69 5.64 -23.72
C LEU A 57 26.77 6.93 -22.90
N PHE A 58 26.73 6.82 -21.58
CA PHE A 58 26.87 7.96 -20.68
C PHE A 58 28.28 8.58 -20.77
N GLY A 59 29.32 7.75 -20.80
CA GLY A 59 30.70 8.18 -21.03
C GLY A 59 30.89 8.88 -22.38
N LEU A 60 30.32 8.32 -23.45
CA LEU A 60 30.32 8.92 -24.79
C LEU A 60 29.63 10.30 -24.80
N GLY A 61 28.50 10.43 -24.09
CA GLY A 61 27.80 11.70 -23.92
C GLY A 61 28.65 12.77 -23.23
N ILE A 62 29.32 12.43 -22.12
CA ILE A 62 30.22 13.35 -21.41
C ILE A 62 31.38 13.78 -22.30
N TRP A 63 32.00 12.83 -23.02
CA TRP A 63 33.10 13.11 -23.93
C TRP A 63 32.71 14.11 -25.04
N LEU A 64 31.54 13.90 -25.67
CA LEU A 64 31.01 14.79 -26.71
C LEU A 64 30.72 16.20 -26.17
N VAL A 65 30.10 16.29 -24.99
CA VAL A 65 29.80 17.58 -24.37
C VAL A 65 31.09 18.33 -24.01
N GLY A 66 32.11 17.63 -23.50
CA GLY A 66 33.43 18.19 -23.25
C GLY A 66 34.09 18.74 -24.52
N LEU A 67 34.00 18.00 -25.64
CA LEU A 67 34.53 18.43 -26.93
C LEU A 67 33.83 19.70 -27.45
N VAL A 68 32.50 19.75 -27.36
CA VAL A 68 31.71 20.92 -27.77
C VAL A 68 32.04 22.13 -26.89
N ALA A 69 32.13 21.94 -25.57
CA ALA A 69 32.48 23.01 -24.64
C ALA A 69 33.89 23.58 -24.92
N PHE A 70 34.87 22.70 -25.19
CA PHE A 70 36.21 23.11 -25.59
C PHE A 70 36.22 23.89 -26.91
N GLY A 71 35.51 23.39 -27.93
CA GLY A 71 35.37 24.08 -29.22
C GLY A 71 34.74 25.47 -29.09
N ALA A 72 33.70 25.60 -28.27
CA ALA A 72 33.05 26.88 -27.99
C ALA A 72 33.99 27.87 -27.29
N MET A 73 34.83 27.40 -26.36
CA MET A 73 35.86 28.23 -25.70
C MET A 73 36.94 28.70 -26.68
N VAL A 74 37.46 27.80 -27.53
CA VAL A 74 38.46 28.15 -28.54
C VAL A 74 37.90 29.16 -29.54
N TRP A 75 36.67 28.96 -30.00
CA TRP A 75 36.01 29.90 -30.93
C TRP A 75 35.76 31.27 -30.30
N GLY A 76 35.30 31.30 -29.04
CA GLY A 76 35.16 32.53 -28.28
C GLY A 76 36.51 33.25 -28.10
N GLY A 77 37.59 32.50 -27.87
CA GLY A 77 38.95 33.03 -27.77
C GLY A 77 39.46 33.64 -29.08
N ILE A 78 39.22 32.98 -30.22
CA ILE A 78 39.59 33.51 -31.55
C ILE A 78 38.86 34.83 -31.82
N ILE A 79 37.56 34.90 -31.53
CA ILE A 79 36.76 36.13 -31.73
C ILE A 79 37.30 37.26 -30.86
N TRP A 80 37.68 36.97 -29.62
CA TRP A 80 38.25 37.95 -28.72
C TRP A 80 39.61 38.46 -29.22
N LEU A 81 40.51 37.56 -29.63
CA LEU A 81 41.85 37.90 -30.12
C LEU A 81 41.83 38.65 -31.48
N THR A 82 40.83 38.37 -32.32
CA THR A 82 40.68 38.99 -33.65
C THR A 82 39.75 40.22 -33.65
N ALA A 83 39.33 40.70 -32.48
CA ALA A 83 38.33 41.77 -32.38
C ALA A 83 38.81 43.14 -32.86
N SER A 84 40.13 43.37 -33.05
CA SER A 84 40.72 44.63 -33.54
C SER A 84 40.15 45.90 -32.89
N GLY A 85 39.80 45.84 -31.59
CA GLY A 85 39.25 46.97 -30.83
C GLY A 85 37.73 47.19 -30.97
N SER A 86 36.98 46.34 -31.70
CA SER A 86 35.52 46.38 -31.75
C SER A 86 34.91 45.94 -30.41
N PRO A 87 34.18 46.80 -29.67
CA PRO A 87 33.58 46.43 -28.39
C PRO A 87 32.55 45.31 -28.51
N GLU A 88 31.83 45.24 -29.64
CA GLU A 88 30.80 44.25 -29.90
C GLU A 88 31.39 42.84 -30.02
N LYS A 89 32.49 42.69 -30.77
CA LYS A 89 33.18 41.38 -30.91
C LYS A 89 33.88 40.95 -29.63
N ILE A 90 34.44 41.89 -28.86
CA ILE A 90 35.02 41.58 -27.53
C ILE A 90 33.93 41.04 -26.61
N LYS A 91 32.74 41.66 -26.61
CA LYS A 91 31.59 41.20 -25.82
C LYS A 91 31.14 39.81 -26.27
N GLU A 92 30.98 39.58 -27.57
CA GLU A 92 30.57 38.27 -28.12
C GLU A 92 31.55 37.15 -27.73
N GLY A 93 32.85 37.38 -27.85
CA GLY A 93 33.87 36.41 -27.46
C GLY A 93 33.80 36.06 -25.97
N ARG A 94 33.64 37.07 -25.11
CA ARG A 94 33.50 36.89 -23.66
C ARG A 94 32.22 36.14 -23.30
N ASP A 95 31.09 36.48 -23.91
CA ASP A 95 29.79 35.84 -23.64
C ASP A 95 29.81 34.35 -24.03
N ARG A 96 30.48 33.99 -25.13
CA ARG A 96 30.66 32.59 -25.53
C ARG A 96 31.54 31.80 -24.56
N ILE A 97 32.66 32.38 -24.12
CA ILE A 97 33.55 31.73 -23.15
C ILE A 97 32.83 31.53 -21.81
N THR A 98 32.13 32.56 -21.31
CA THR A 98 31.40 32.49 -20.03
C THR A 98 30.24 31.49 -20.07
N SER A 99 29.51 31.41 -21.19
CA SER A 99 28.43 30.44 -21.36
C SER A 99 28.95 28.99 -21.40
N ALA A 100 30.06 28.75 -22.10
CA ALA A 100 30.71 27.43 -22.12
C ALA A 100 31.21 27.02 -20.72
N PHE A 101 31.77 27.97 -19.97
CA PHE A 101 32.25 27.74 -18.61
C PHE A 101 31.11 27.44 -17.63
N LEU A 102 29.99 28.17 -17.71
CA LEU A 102 28.79 27.91 -16.92
C LEU A 102 28.21 26.52 -17.22
N GLY A 103 28.19 26.09 -18.49
CA GLY A 103 27.76 24.75 -18.87
C GLY A 103 28.59 23.65 -18.20
N ILE A 104 29.91 23.81 -18.15
CA ILE A 104 30.81 22.87 -17.45
C ILE A 104 30.53 22.85 -15.94
N ILE A 105 30.32 24.02 -15.33
CA ILE A 105 30.00 24.11 -13.89
C ILE A 105 28.71 23.37 -13.56
N ILE A 106 27.66 23.51 -14.39
CA ILE A 106 26.38 22.84 -14.17
C ILE A 106 26.54 21.31 -14.24
N LEU A 107 27.32 20.81 -15.20
CA LEU A 107 27.59 19.37 -15.31
C LEU A 107 28.35 18.83 -14.09
N LEU A 108 29.35 19.57 -13.62
CA LEU A 108 30.10 19.20 -12.43
C LEU A 108 29.24 19.24 -11.16
N ALA A 109 28.39 20.26 -11.04
CA ALA A 109 27.45 20.40 -9.92
C ALA A 109 26.43 19.25 -9.91
N SER A 110 25.90 18.85 -11.07
CA SER A 110 25.02 17.68 -11.20
C SER A 110 25.67 16.41 -10.68
N TYR A 111 26.93 16.14 -11.09
CA TYR A 111 27.70 15.00 -10.58
C TYR A 111 27.87 15.03 -9.05
N ILE A 112 28.23 16.20 -8.50
CA ILE A 112 28.42 16.36 -7.05
C ILE A 112 27.10 16.14 -6.30
N ILE A 113 25.99 16.70 -6.79
CA ILE A 113 24.66 16.53 -6.17
C ILE A 113 24.25 15.05 -6.17
N LEU A 114 24.39 14.35 -7.30
CA LEU A 114 24.07 12.92 -7.40
C LEU A 114 24.93 12.10 -6.44
N ASN A 115 26.23 12.39 -6.35
CA ASN A 115 27.15 11.71 -5.45
C ASN A 115 26.85 11.94 -3.95
N ILE A 116 26.37 13.14 -3.58
CA ILE A 116 26.00 13.48 -2.20
C ILE A 116 24.69 12.81 -1.80
N ILE A 117 23.69 12.78 -2.70
CA ILE A 117 22.38 12.17 -2.42
C ILE A 117 22.52 10.66 -2.29
N ASN A 118 23.16 10.01 -3.26
CA ASN A 118 23.44 8.58 -3.20
C ASN A 118 24.61 8.23 -4.15
N PRO A 119 25.79 7.85 -3.63
CA PRO A 119 26.94 7.47 -4.46
C PRO A 119 26.66 6.25 -5.36
N GLN A 120 25.65 5.44 -5.05
CA GLN A 120 25.23 4.31 -5.89
C GLN A 120 24.59 4.74 -7.21
N LEU A 121 24.12 5.98 -7.32
CA LEU A 121 23.58 6.53 -8.58
C LEU A 121 24.67 6.85 -9.61
N ILE A 122 25.93 6.91 -9.17
CA ILE A 122 27.09 7.10 -10.04
C ILE A 122 28.01 5.87 -10.10
N SER A 123 27.83 4.88 -9.21
CA SER A 123 28.56 3.61 -9.24
C SER A 123 27.71 2.51 -9.89
N PHE A 124 27.96 2.25 -11.17
CA PHE A 124 27.37 1.09 -11.88
C PHE A 124 28.17 -0.17 -11.58
N ASP A 125 28.16 -0.62 -10.33
CA ASP A 125 28.86 -1.84 -9.89
C ASP A 125 27.84 -2.96 -9.70
N VAL A 126 27.50 -3.64 -10.79
CA VAL A 126 26.74 -4.89 -10.75
C VAL A 126 27.73 -6.04 -10.73
N ARG A 127 27.72 -6.83 -9.64
CA ARG A 127 28.58 -8.00 -9.50
C ARG A 127 28.35 -8.93 -10.68
N PRO A 128 29.41 -9.38 -11.39
CA PRO A 128 29.26 -10.38 -12.42
C PRO A 128 28.63 -11.64 -11.83
N LEU A 129 27.55 -12.13 -12.42
CA LEU A 129 27.13 -13.51 -12.20
C LEU A 129 28.28 -14.41 -12.66
N LEU A 130 28.75 -15.28 -11.77
CA LEU A 130 29.88 -16.18 -11.98
C LEU A 130 29.80 -16.85 -13.37
N GLY A 131 30.85 -16.65 -14.17
CA GLY A 131 30.92 -17.08 -15.56
C GLY A 131 30.74 -18.58 -15.73
N ILE A 132 29.90 -18.95 -16.69
CA ILE A 132 29.83 -20.32 -17.21
C ILE A 132 31.03 -20.50 -18.15
N PRO A 133 31.98 -21.42 -17.88
CA PRO A 133 33.03 -21.74 -18.83
C PRO A 133 32.41 -22.52 -20.00
N THR A 134 32.53 -22.00 -21.23
CA THR A 134 32.24 -22.78 -22.43
C THR A 134 33.54 -23.39 -22.95
N GLU A 135 33.82 -24.64 -22.56
CA GLU A 135 34.84 -25.46 -23.23
C GLU A 135 34.31 -26.04 -24.56
N PRO A 136 35.20 -26.34 -25.53
CA PRO A 136 34.83 -26.94 -26.81
C PRO A 136 34.34 -28.39 -26.63
N ARG A 137 33.18 -28.72 -27.22
CA ARG A 137 32.58 -30.07 -27.16
C ARG A 137 33.42 -31.11 -27.91
N THR A 138 34.04 -32.01 -27.18
CA THR A 138 34.28 -33.41 -27.58
C THR A 138 32.97 -34.21 -27.46
N PRO A 139 32.79 -35.34 -28.18
CA PRO A 139 31.60 -36.19 -28.03
C PRO A 139 31.44 -36.59 -26.56
N PRO A 140 30.20 -36.62 -26.05
CA PRO A 140 29.97 -36.77 -24.62
C PRO A 140 30.58 -38.10 -24.15
N PRO A 141 31.35 -38.10 -23.05
CA PRO A 141 31.56 -39.31 -22.29
C PRO A 141 30.19 -39.85 -21.84
N PRO A 142 30.08 -41.14 -21.47
CA PRO A 142 28.84 -41.71 -20.96
C PRO A 142 28.21 -40.77 -19.92
N LEU A 143 26.92 -40.47 -20.07
CA LEU A 143 26.19 -39.57 -19.19
C LEU A 143 26.38 -40.02 -17.74
N GLU A 144 27.08 -39.21 -16.95
CA GLU A 144 26.94 -39.27 -15.50
C GLU A 144 25.56 -38.69 -15.17
N PRO A 145 24.81 -39.25 -14.20
CA PRO A 145 23.50 -38.73 -13.82
C PRO A 145 23.60 -37.24 -13.48
N ASP A 146 22.69 -36.41 -14.02
CA ASP A 146 22.60 -35.01 -13.64
C ASP A 146 22.57 -34.93 -12.10
N GLU A 147 23.48 -34.18 -11.48
CA GLU A 147 23.51 -34.04 -10.02
C GLU A 147 22.11 -33.61 -9.57
N ILE A 148 21.47 -34.43 -8.75
CA ILE A 148 20.16 -34.10 -8.19
C ILE A 148 20.34 -32.87 -7.28
N THR A 149 19.49 -31.86 -7.47
CA THR A 149 19.52 -30.61 -6.71
C THR A 149 18.15 -30.31 -6.11
N LEU A 150 18.13 -29.87 -4.85
CA LEU A 150 16.93 -29.40 -4.16
C LEU A 150 17.10 -27.91 -3.82
N ILE A 151 16.23 -27.06 -4.35
CA ILE A 151 16.21 -25.63 -4.03
C ILE A 151 14.91 -25.31 -3.31
N ALA A 152 15.01 -24.85 -2.07
CA ALA A 152 13.85 -24.44 -1.27
C ALA A 152 13.89 -22.96 -0.90
N LYS A 153 12.72 -22.33 -0.88
CA LYS A 153 12.52 -20.96 -0.43
C LYS A 153 12.16 -20.93 1.06
N GLU A 154 12.79 -20.02 1.81
CA GLU A 154 12.50 -19.79 3.23
C GLU A 154 11.29 -18.83 3.42
N ILE A 155 10.37 -19.21 4.31
CA ILE A 155 9.15 -18.49 4.66
C ILE A 155 9.12 -18.22 6.17
N PRO A 156 9.69 -17.10 6.65
CA PRO A 156 9.86 -16.80 8.07
C PRO A 156 8.61 -16.13 8.69
N LEU A 157 7.47 -16.83 8.71
CA LEU A 157 6.16 -16.29 9.10
C LEU A 157 6.17 -15.62 10.49
N GLY A 158 6.73 -16.28 11.49
CA GLY A 158 6.80 -15.72 12.86
C GLY A 158 7.61 -14.43 12.93
N GLN A 159 8.71 -14.35 12.19
CA GLN A 159 9.58 -13.16 12.17
C GLN A 159 8.94 -11.97 11.45
N VAL A 160 8.20 -12.23 10.38
CA VAL A 160 7.46 -11.19 9.64
C VAL A 160 6.35 -10.59 10.52
N LEU A 161 5.71 -11.40 11.38
CA LEU A 161 4.71 -10.89 12.31
C LEU A 161 5.32 -10.10 13.46
N GLU A 162 6.34 -10.63 14.15
CA GLU A 162 6.89 -10.00 15.37
C GLU A 162 7.93 -8.90 15.10
N ARG A 163 8.68 -8.98 14.00
CA ARG A 163 9.70 -7.97 13.63
C ARG A 163 9.38 -7.21 12.37
N GLY A 164 8.41 -7.68 11.60
CA GLY A 164 7.79 -6.91 10.54
C GLY A 164 6.63 -6.13 11.13
N VAL A 165 5.41 -6.67 11.05
CA VAL A 165 4.15 -5.94 11.30
C VAL A 165 4.04 -5.40 12.73
N TRP A 166 4.32 -6.21 13.74
CA TRP A 166 4.20 -5.88 15.16
C TRP A 166 5.55 -5.69 15.85
N GLU A 167 6.50 -5.10 15.11
CA GLU A 167 7.80 -4.68 15.64
C GLU A 167 7.62 -3.84 16.91
N GLN A 168 8.21 -4.29 18.02
CA GLN A 168 7.90 -3.79 19.35
C GLN A 168 8.29 -2.33 19.53
N GLU A 169 9.41 -1.88 18.95
CA GLU A 169 9.86 -0.50 19.07
C GLU A 169 8.89 0.44 18.34
N ARG A 170 8.55 0.15 17.08
CA ARG A 170 7.53 0.89 16.32
C ARG A 170 6.18 0.90 17.04
N THR A 171 5.71 -0.24 17.51
CA THR A 171 4.41 -0.32 18.20
C THR A 171 4.37 0.60 19.42
N ASN A 172 5.47 0.65 20.19
CA ASN A 172 5.62 1.57 21.33
C ASN A 172 5.72 3.04 20.89
N ARG A 173 6.42 3.35 19.79
CA ARG A 173 6.48 4.71 19.23
C ARG A 173 5.09 5.19 18.82
N ILE A 174 4.33 4.38 18.07
CA ILE A 174 2.95 4.70 17.65
C ILE A 174 2.06 4.93 18.89
N ARG A 175 2.09 4.03 19.87
CA ARG A 175 1.34 4.21 21.13
C ARG A 175 1.70 5.54 21.80
N THR A 176 2.99 5.86 21.88
CA THR A 176 3.48 7.11 22.49
C THR A 176 3.00 8.34 21.72
N ILE A 177 2.98 8.31 20.39
CA ILE A 177 2.46 9.40 19.55
C ILE A 177 0.99 9.65 19.88
N PHE A 178 0.16 8.60 19.94
CA PHE A 178 -1.26 8.74 20.29
C PHE A 178 -1.49 9.21 21.73
N GLU A 179 -0.69 8.74 22.69
CA GLU A 179 -0.73 9.21 24.07
C GLU A 179 -0.37 10.71 24.19
N GLN A 180 0.69 11.13 23.49
CA GLN A 180 1.13 12.53 23.47
C GLN A 180 0.14 13.44 22.74
N LEU A 181 -0.43 12.99 21.62
CA LEU A 181 -1.47 13.71 20.90
C LEU A 181 -2.72 13.88 21.77
N ASN A 182 -3.15 12.83 22.47
CA ASN A 182 -4.26 12.90 23.41
C ASN A 182 -4.00 13.91 24.53
N ALA A 183 -2.82 13.83 25.16
CA ALA A 183 -2.44 14.75 26.22
C ALA A 183 -2.38 16.20 25.73
N PHE A 184 -1.92 16.43 24.50
CA PHE A 184 -1.88 17.75 23.87
C PHE A 184 -3.26 18.34 23.61
N LEU A 185 -4.21 17.53 23.13
CA LEU A 185 -5.59 17.98 22.86
C LEU A 185 -6.37 18.28 24.16
N GLN A 186 -5.93 17.70 25.28
CA GLN A 186 -6.54 17.89 26.60
C GLN A 186 -5.73 18.83 27.51
N GLU A 187 -4.67 19.46 26.99
CA GLU A 187 -3.82 20.38 27.74
C GLU A 187 -4.58 21.70 28.02
N GLU A 188 -4.60 22.14 29.28
CA GLU A 188 -5.19 23.43 29.66
C GLU A 188 -4.54 24.57 28.87
N ILE A 189 -5.36 25.36 28.18
CA ILE A 189 -4.88 26.40 27.25
C ILE A 189 -4.74 27.75 27.96
N THR A 190 -5.59 28.03 28.95
CA THR A 190 -5.61 29.30 29.66
C THR A 190 -5.79 29.06 31.16
N ASN A 191 -5.46 30.06 31.98
CA ASN A 191 -5.76 30.04 33.43
C ASN A 191 -7.28 30.06 33.75
N ASN A 192 -8.15 30.06 32.72
CA ASN A 192 -9.58 29.99 32.88
C ASN A 192 -10.05 28.53 32.86
N PRO A 193 -10.61 28.00 33.97
CA PRO A 193 -10.97 26.58 34.09
C PRO A 193 -12.11 26.12 33.15
N ARG A 194 -12.66 27.02 32.33
CA ARG A 194 -13.69 26.73 31.32
C ARG A 194 -13.16 26.62 29.89
N ILE A 195 -11.85 26.80 29.65
CA ILE A 195 -11.24 26.77 28.31
C ILE A 195 -10.10 25.75 28.32
N ASN A 196 -10.46 24.50 28.05
CA ASN A 196 -9.53 23.36 28.14
C ASN A 196 -9.28 22.70 26.78
N ARG A 197 -10.04 23.10 25.74
CA ARG A 197 -10.01 22.52 24.40
C ARG A 197 -9.80 23.59 23.34
N ILE A 198 -9.29 23.19 22.18
CA ILE A 198 -9.12 24.08 21.03
C ILE A 198 -10.49 24.63 20.61
N SER A 199 -11.53 23.78 20.62
CA SER A 199 -12.91 24.20 20.34
C SER A 199 -13.47 25.19 21.36
N ASP A 200 -13.18 25.04 22.65
CA ASP A 200 -13.59 26.01 23.69
C ASP A 200 -12.92 27.37 23.46
N LEU A 201 -11.65 27.36 23.05
CA LEU A 201 -10.91 28.57 22.71
C LEU A 201 -11.54 29.29 21.51
N GLN A 202 -11.89 28.56 20.44
CA GLN A 202 -12.54 29.15 19.28
C GLN A 202 -13.95 29.68 19.59
N LYS A 203 -14.68 29.00 20.48
CA LYS A 203 -15.98 29.48 20.97
C LYS A 203 -15.83 30.78 21.76
N TYR A 204 -14.77 30.90 22.56
CA TYR A 204 -14.46 32.13 23.28
C TYR A 204 -14.05 33.26 22.33
N LEU A 205 -13.21 32.96 21.35
CA LEU A 205 -12.81 33.89 20.29
C LEU A 205 -14.03 34.44 19.54
N LYS A 206 -14.95 33.56 19.11
CA LYS A 206 -16.21 33.95 18.48
C LYS A 206 -16.98 34.93 19.36
N LYS A 207 -17.13 34.64 20.65
CA LYS A 207 -17.83 35.51 21.59
C LYS A 207 -17.19 36.90 21.70
N LEU A 208 -15.85 36.99 21.71
CA LEU A 208 -15.15 38.29 21.72
C LEU A 208 -15.45 39.12 20.47
N THR A 209 -15.67 38.47 19.33
CA THR A 209 -16.00 39.16 18.07
C THR A 209 -17.45 39.65 17.98
N GLU A 210 -18.36 39.11 18.81
CA GLU A 210 -19.76 39.56 18.87
C GLU A 210 -19.87 41.00 19.39
N ASP A 211 -18.92 41.43 20.22
CA ASP A 211 -18.82 42.78 20.76
C ASP A 211 -18.28 43.81 19.75
N CYS A 212 -17.73 43.35 18.62
CA CYS A 212 -17.26 44.22 17.55
C CYS A 212 -18.45 44.82 16.79
N GLN A 213 -18.55 46.14 16.74
CA GLN A 213 -19.65 46.86 16.12
C GLN A 213 -19.12 48.06 15.32
N CYS A 214 -19.65 48.26 14.11
CA CYS A 214 -19.34 49.45 13.31
C CYS A 214 -19.69 50.76 14.06
N GLY A 215 -20.67 50.73 14.97
CA GLY A 215 -21.06 51.89 15.78
C GLY A 215 -20.00 52.36 16.79
N LEU A 216 -18.94 51.58 17.03
CA LEU A 216 -17.80 51.97 17.87
C LEU A 216 -16.76 52.81 17.10
N MET A 217 -16.89 52.90 15.77
CA MET A 217 -15.95 53.63 14.91
C MET A 217 -16.37 55.09 14.72
N ASP A 218 -15.39 55.94 14.42
CA ASP A 218 -15.61 57.33 14.10
C ASP A 218 -15.98 57.51 12.63
N ALA A 219 -17.08 58.21 12.36
CA ALA A 219 -17.49 58.55 11.01
C ALA A 219 -16.71 59.76 10.49
N PHE A 220 -15.96 59.58 9.41
CA PHE A 220 -15.27 60.65 8.70
C PHE A 220 -16.15 61.18 7.56
N SER A 221 -16.44 62.48 7.58
CA SER A 221 -17.32 63.16 6.62
C SER A 221 -16.62 64.30 5.89
N ALA A 222 -17.03 64.57 4.64
CA ALA A 222 -16.58 65.72 3.88
C ALA A 222 -16.95 67.05 4.59
N GLY A 223 -16.16 68.10 4.35
CA GLY A 223 -16.32 69.37 5.06
C GLY A 223 -17.71 70.01 4.83
N PRO A 224 -18.16 70.94 5.69
CA PRO A 224 -19.50 71.49 5.63
C PRO A 224 -19.84 72.22 4.30
N TRP A 225 -18.81 72.69 3.60
CA TRP A 225 -18.87 73.36 2.30
C TRP A 225 -18.93 72.41 1.11
N GLN A 226 -18.66 71.11 1.32
CA GLN A 226 -18.69 70.04 0.31
C GLN A 226 -19.97 69.19 0.40
N GLY A 227 -20.97 69.63 1.16
CA GLY A 227 -22.26 68.96 1.27
C GLY A 227 -22.35 67.91 2.37
N GLY A 228 -21.26 67.65 3.12
CA GLY A 228 -21.28 66.78 4.30
C GLY A 228 -21.44 65.29 4.02
N GLY A 229 -21.13 64.82 2.80
CA GLY A 229 -21.22 63.39 2.46
C GLY A 229 -20.23 62.53 3.25
N GLY A 230 -20.66 61.33 3.64
CA GLY A 230 -19.80 60.35 4.31
C GLY A 230 -18.65 59.90 3.42
N VAL A 231 -17.46 59.80 4.01
CA VAL A 231 -16.23 59.41 3.30
C VAL A 231 -15.79 58.01 3.71
N ALA A 232 -15.63 57.76 5.01
CA ALA A 232 -15.21 56.46 5.54
C ALA A 232 -15.52 56.34 7.04
N CYS A 233 -15.49 55.12 7.55
CA CYS A 233 -15.37 54.84 8.99
C CYS A 233 -13.89 54.67 9.35
N THR A 234 -13.44 55.28 10.45
CA THR A 234 -12.05 55.23 10.92
C THR A 234 -11.98 54.79 12.38
N GLY A 235 -10.94 54.05 12.74
CA GLY A 235 -10.78 53.46 14.07
C GLY A 235 -10.97 51.94 14.06
N GLU A 236 -10.95 51.33 15.24
CA GLU A 236 -11.14 49.89 15.42
C GLU A 236 -12.62 49.58 15.69
N PRO A 237 -13.22 48.59 15.02
CA PRO A 237 -14.60 48.20 15.27
C PRO A 237 -14.78 47.38 16.56
N CYS A 238 -13.69 46.94 17.18
CA CYS A 238 -13.68 46.11 18.38
C CYS A 238 -13.15 46.88 19.59
N PRO A 239 -13.65 46.63 20.82
CA PRO A 239 -13.07 47.20 22.04
C PRO A 239 -11.60 46.80 22.22
N GLU A 240 -10.78 47.73 22.72
CA GLU A 240 -9.32 47.54 22.92
C GLU A 240 -9.00 46.32 23.80
N GLU A 241 -9.77 46.10 24.88
CA GLU A 241 -9.64 44.94 25.77
C GLU A 241 -9.89 43.60 25.04
N ASN A 242 -10.80 43.58 24.07
CA ASN A 242 -11.08 42.38 23.29
C ASN A 242 -10.02 42.15 22.22
N LEU A 243 -9.47 43.21 21.60
CA LEU A 243 -8.40 43.10 20.61
C LEU A 243 -7.13 42.46 21.17
N GLU A 244 -6.74 42.79 22.41
CA GLU A 244 -5.60 42.17 23.08
C GLU A 244 -5.82 40.65 23.25
N LYS A 245 -6.99 40.26 23.75
CA LYS A 245 -7.36 38.84 23.95
C LYS A 245 -7.47 38.08 22.64
N ILE A 246 -8.01 38.70 21.59
CA ILE A 246 -8.10 38.10 20.25
C ILE A 246 -6.70 37.78 19.74
N ARG A 247 -5.75 38.71 19.84
CA ARG A 247 -4.36 38.48 19.41
C ARG A 247 -3.68 37.37 20.19
N GLU A 248 -3.85 37.33 21.51
CA GLU A 248 -3.33 36.25 22.35
C GLU A 248 -3.87 34.88 21.91
N ILE A 249 -5.16 34.78 21.59
CA ILE A 249 -5.77 33.54 21.09
C ILE A 249 -5.19 33.14 19.73
N LEU A 250 -4.97 34.09 18.82
CA LEU A 250 -4.38 33.82 17.51
C LEU A 250 -2.93 33.30 17.63
N ASP A 251 -2.13 33.87 18.53
CA ASP A 251 -0.77 33.39 18.82
C ASP A 251 -0.78 31.95 19.35
N VAL A 252 -1.72 31.64 20.24
CA VAL A 252 -1.95 30.28 20.75
C VAL A 252 -2.38 29.33 19.63
N ASN A 253 -3.27 29.76 18.72
CA ASN A 253 -3.67 28.98 17.55
C ASN A 253 -2.47 28.64 16.67
N GLU A 254 -1.56 29.60 16.41
CA GLU A 254 -0.36 29.36 15.61
C GLU A 254 0.56 28.32 16.27
N GLU A 255 0.74 28.37 17.60
CA GLU A 255 1.49 27.35 18.34
C GLU A 255 0.81 25.96 18.25
N LYS A 256 -0.50 25.89 18.49
CA LYS A 256 -1.26 24.63 18.42
C LYS A 256 -1.20 24.02 17.02
N VAL A 257 -1.33 24.83 15.96
CA VAL A 257 -1.18 24.38 14.55
C VAL A 257 0.21 23.81 14.31
N ARG A 258 1.29 24.47 14.75
CA ARG A 258 2.66 23.94 14.59
C ARG A 258 2.84 22.57 15.23
N ARG A 259 2.30 22.38 16.45
CA ARG A 259 2.37 21.08 17.16
C ARG A 259 1.52 20.00 16.47
N LEU A 260 0.32 20.35 16.01
CA LEU A 260 -0.55 19.46 15.23
C LEU A 260 0.14 18.96 13.94
N VAL A 261 0.77 19.87 13.18
CA VAL A 261 1.55 19.51 11.99
C VAL A 261 2.69 18.54 12.32
N GLY A 262 3.34 18.72 13.47
CA GLY A 262 4.36 17.78 13.98
C GLY A 262 3.81 16.37 14.22
N PHE A 263 2.67 16.24 14.92
CA PHE A 263 2.01 14.94 15.11
C PHE A 263 1.59 14.30 13.78
N ARG A 264 1.05 15.11 12.87
CA ARG A 264 0.67 14.66 11.52
C ARG A 264 1.84 14.07 10.74
N GLN A 265 3.03 14.67 10.83
CA GLN A 265 4.24 14.14 10.19
C GLN A 265 4.70 12.81 10.82
N LEU A 266 4.69 12.71 12.15
CA LEU A 266 5.06 11.48 12.87
C LEU A 266 4.11 10.32 12.54
N LEU A 267 2.80 10.59 12.52
CA LEU A 267 1.79 9.60 12.14
C LEU A 267 1.97 9.15 10.69
N ALA A 268 2.22 10.07 9.76
CA ALA A 268 2.44 9.73 8.35
C ALA A 268 3.67 8.85 8.15
N GLN A 269 4.76 9.13 8.88
CA GLN A 269 5.99 8.34 8.82
C GLN A 269 5.78 6.91 9.33
N GLU A 270 5.18 6.75 10.52
CA GLU A 270 4.96 5.42 11.08
C GLU A 270 3.90 4.63 10.30
N LYS A 271 2.91 5.31 9.70
CA LYS A 271 1.96 4.71 8.75
C LYS A 271 2.68 4.08 7.56
N GLU A 272 3.55 4.82 6.87
CA GLU A 272 4.29 4.31 5.69
C GLU A 272 5.14 3.08 6.03
N LEU A 273 5.78 3.08 7.21
CA LEU A 273 6.56 1.92 7.70
C LEU A 273 5.69 0.70 8.00
N LEU A 274 4.50 0.92 8.56
CA LEU A 274 3.54 -0.17 8.83
C LEU A 274 3.00 -0.75 7.52
N GLU A 275 2.67 0.08 6.54
CA GLU A 275 2.20 -0.35 5.22
C GLU A 275 3.26 -1.12 4.45
N THR A 276 4.52 -0.70 4.54
CA THR A 276 5.64 -1.47 3.99
C THR A 276 5.74 -2.85 4.64
N ALA A 277 5.53 -2.96 5.96
CA ALA A 277 5.53 -4.24 6.66
C ALA A 277 4.32 -5.12 6.28
N LEU A 278 3.14 -4.53 6.09
CA LEU A 278 1.94 -5.21 5.60
C LEU A 278 2.14 -5.72 4.16
N SER A 279 2.79 -4.94 3.29
CA SER A 279 3.13 -5.39 1.93
C SER A 279 4.06 -6.60 1.97
N ARG A 280 5.08 -6.60 2.84
CA ARG A 280 5.98 -7.76 3.00
C ARG A 280 5.26 -8.98 3.57
N LEU A 281 4.30 -8.77 4.47
CA LEU A 281 3.44 -9.85 4.95
C LEU A 281 2.59 -10.42 3.80
N ALA A 282 2.02 -9.57 2.94
CA ALA A 282 1.26 -10.02 1.77
C ALA A 282 2.13 -10.84 0.81
N ASP A 283 3.40 -10.46 0.59
CA ASP A 283 4.33 -11.23 -0.23
C ASP A 283 4.62 -12.63 0.39
N ILE A 284 4.74 -12.72 1.72
CA ILE A 284 4.90 -13.99 2.44
C ILE A 284 3.64 -14.84 2.38
N GLU A 285 2.46 -14.24 2.56
CA GLU A 285 1.18 -14.94 2.39
C GLU A 285 1.04 -15.48 0.96
N GLN A 286 1.53 -14.73 -0.04
CA GLN A 286 1.56 -15.19 -1.41
C GLN A 286 2.52 -16.37 -1.58
N ASP A 287 3.72 -16.30 -1.01
CA ASP A 287 4.66 -17.42 -1.05
C ASP A 287 4.07 -18.69 -0.44
N ILE A 288 3.36 -18.58 0.69
CA ILE A 288 2.63 -19.71 1.29
C ILE A 288 1.63 -20.30 0.29
N ASN A 289 0.82 -19.47 -0.35
CA ASN A 289 -0.18 -19.94 -1.32
C ASN A 289 0.49 -20.59 -2.54
N ASP A 290 1.54 -19.99 -3.10
CA ASP A 290 2.29 -20.53 -4.24
C ASP A 290 2.88 -21.90 -3.92
N CYS A 291 3.36 -22.08 -2.69
CA CYS A 291 3.97 -23.31 -2.21
C CYS A 291 2.97 -24.44 -1.95
N GLN A 292 1.78 -24.13 -1.42
CA GLN A 292 0.70 -25.10 -1.30
C GLN A 292 0.21 -25.57 -2.67
N ASN A 293 0.25 -24.68 -3.66
CA ASN A 293 -0.19 -24.96 -5.01
C ASN A 293 0.85 -25.74 -5.84
N ALA A 294 2.14 -25.57 -5.57
CA ALA A 294 3.20 -26.35 -6.18
C ALA A 294 3.25 -27.77 -5.59
N SER A 295 3.65 -28.76 -6.39
CA SER A 295 3.78 -30.17 -5.98
C SER A 295 4.78 -30.44 -4.85
N GLY A 296 5.42 -29.40 -4.31
CA GLY A 296 6.41 -29.46 -3.23
C GLY A 296 5.84 -29.25 -1.82
N GLY A 297 4.65 -28.66 -1.63
CA GLY A 297 4.09 -28.44 -0.28
C GLY A 297 4.90 -27.48 0.61
N ILE A 298 4.50 -27.39 1.89
CA ILE A 298 5.17 -26.56 2.91
C ILE A 298 5.72 -27.47 4.00
N TYR A 299 7.02 -27.35 4.27
CA TYR A 299 7.71 -28.10 5.32
C TYR A 299 8.11 -27.20 6.48
N SER A 300 7.95 -27.69 7.69
CA SER A 300 8.61 -27.11 8.87
C SER A 300 10.14 -27.19 8.74
N LEU A 301 10.85 -26.43 9.57
CA LEU A 301 12.32 -26.49 9.63
C LEU A 301 12.84 -27.93 9.84
N ALA A 302 12.19 -28.72 10.69
CA ALA A 302 12.62 -30.09 10.97
C ALA A 302 12.40 -31.01 9.77
N GLU A 303 11.22 -30.94 9.13
CA GLU A 303 10.90 -31.72 7.94
C GLU A 303 11.82 -31.37 6.77
N TYR A 304 12.07 -30.07 6.55
CA TYR A 304 13.01 -29.63 5.51
C TYR A 304 14.44 -30.07 5.82
N SER A 305 14.88 -30.01 7.08
CA SER A 305 16.22 -30.48 7.46
C SER A 305 16.38 -31.97 7.16
N ASN A 306 15.37 -32.78 7.47
CA ASN A 306 15.39 -34.22 7.16
C ASN A 306 15.37 -34.47 5.65
N LEU A 307 14.55 -33.71 4.90
CA LEU A 307 14.49 -33.80 3.44
C LEU A 307 15.83 -33.42 2.80
N ALA A 308 16.39 -32.28 3.19
CA ALA A 308 17.69 -31.81 2.72
C ALA A 308 18.79 -32.83 3.04
N GLN A 309 18.81 -33.37 4.26
CA GLN A 309 19.77 -34.40 4.65
C GLN A 309 19.63 -35.68 3.83
N PHE A 310 18.40 -36.14 3.56
CA PHE A 310 18.16 -37.30 2.69
C PHE A 310 18.75 -37.10 1.29
N TYR A 311 18.56 -35.92 0.71
CA TYR A 311 19.15 -35.57 -0.59
C TYR A 311 20.68 -35.50 -0.49
N GLU A 312 21.25 -34.84 0.53
CA GLU A 312 22.70 -34.77 0.73
C GLU A 312 23.34 -36.15 0.90
N ASP A 313 22.71 -37.04 1.68
CA ASP A 313 23.15 -38.42 1.89
C ASP A 313 23.11 -39.26 0.60
N SER A 314 22.20 -38.92 -0.33
CA SER A 314 22.14 -39.52 -1.67
C SER A 314 23.18 -38.96 -2.66
N GLY A 315 24.04 -38.02 -2.21
CA GLY A 315 25.02 -37.33 -3.06
C GLY A 315 24.45 -36.14 -3.83
N SER A 316 23.23 -35.69 -3.51
CA SER A 316 22.57 -34.52 -4.11
C SER A 316 23.03 -33.23 -3.43
N LYS A 317 22.85 -32.07 -4.10
CA LYS A 317 23.12 -30.75 -3.51
C LYS A 317 21.83 -30.04 -3.10
N THR A 318 21.85 -29.38 -1.95
CA THR A 318 20.72 -28.59 -1.45
C THR A 318 21.08 -27.10 -1.45
N ALA A 319 20.08 -26.25 -1.66
CA ALA A 319 20.23 -24.81 -1.54
C ALA A 319 18.95 -24.17 -0.98
N THR A 320 19.13 -23.15 -0.15
CA THR A 320 18.02 -22.39 0.43
C THR A 320 18.05 -20.96 -0.11
N ILE A 321 16.92 -20.49 -0.64
CA ILE A 321 16.68 -19.09 -0.97
C ILE A 321 16.18 -18.40 0.30
N GLU A 322 17.10 -17.69 0.97
CA GLU A 322 16.78 -16.93 2.18
C GLU A 322 15.81 -15.78 1.89
N ASN A 323 14.98 -15.44 2.88
CA ASN A 323 14.13 -14.27 2.77
C ASN A 323 14.98 -12.99 2.84
N PRO A 324 14.83 -12.05 1.89
CA PRO A 324 15.69 -10.86 1.82
C PRO A 324 15.40 -9.83 2.93
N TYR A 325 14.28 -9.95 3.64
CA TYR A 325 13.82 -8.96 4.62
C TYR A 325 13.94 -9.44 6.07
N TYR A 326 13.70 -10.73 6.32
CA TYR A 326 13.65 -11.29 7.68
C TYR A 326 14.41 -12.61 7.74
N ALA A 327 15.45 -12.68 8.57
CA ALA A 327 16.13 -13.95 8.84
C ALA A 327 15.27 -14.86 9.74
N SER A 328 15.17 -16.15 9.41
CA SER A 328 14.39 -17.15 10.17
C SER A 328 14.74 -17.28 11.65
N ARG A 329 16.04 -17.18 12.01
CA ARG A 329 16.56 -17.38 13.37
C ARG A 329 16.12 -18.67 14.06
N ALA A 330 15.88 -19.73 13.28
CA ALA A 330 15.35 -21.01 13.76
C ALA A 330 14.02 -20.89 14.54
N ASP A 331 13.17 -19.92 14.18
CA ASP A 331 11.80 -19.82 14.68
C ASP A 331 10.99 -21.02 14.17
N PRO A 332 10.27 -21.77 15.04
CA PRO A 332 9.38 -22.86 14.61
C PRO A 332 8.29 -22.45 13.62
N LEU A 333 7.96 -21.16 13.53
CA LEU A 333 7.08 -20.61 12.49
C LEU A 333 7.86 -20.18 11.23
N THR A 334 9.01 -20.80 10.97
CA THR A 334 9.72 -20.72 9.70
C THR A 334 9.45 -21.99 8.92
N PHE A 335 8.92 -21.81 7.71
CA PHE A 335 8.65 -22.90 6.78
C PHE A 335 9.56 -22.83 5.57
N TYR A 336 9.66 -23.96 4.86
CA TYR A 336 10.45 -24.11 3.65
C TYR A 336 9.59 -24.73 2.56
N CYS A 337 9.79 -24.22 1.36
CA CYS A 337 9.01 -24.61 0.20
C CYS A 337 9.95 -24.96 -0.95
N PRO A 338 10.00 -26.22 -1.39
CA PRO A 338 10.78 -26.58 -2.56
C PRO A 338 10.23 -25.91 -3.80
N THR A 339 11.02 -25.02 -4.40
CA THR A 339 10.61 -24.22 -5.56
C THR A 339 11.40 -24.58 -6.82
N GLY A 340 12.39 -25.47 -6.73
CA GLY A 340 13.16 -25.88 -7.90
C GLY A 340 14.29 -26.86 -7.60
N GLY A 341 15.17 -26.99 -8.59
CA GLY A 341 16.20 -28.03 -8.63
C GLY A 341 15.74 -29.26 -9.41
N THR A 342 16.68 -30.13 -9.75
CA THR A 342 16.48 -31.34 -10.57
C THR A 342 15.84 -32.50 -9.79
N ALA A 343 15.68 -32.38 -8.47
CA ALA A 343 15.03 -33.39 -7.62
C ALA A 343 13.58 -33.68 -8.00
N PHE A 344 12.89 -32.73 -8.64
CA PHE A 344 11.51 -32.88 -9.09
C PHE A 344 11.39 -33.18 -10.59
N ASP A 345 12.51 -33.14 -11.34
CA ASP A 345 12.55 -33.36 -12.79
C ASP A 345 12.72 -34.84 -13.15
N PHE A 346 13.09 -35.70 -12.19
CA PHE A 346 13.32 -37.12 -12.43
C PHE A 346 12.09 -37.97 -12.09
N PRO A 347 11.44 -38.60 -13.10
CA PRO A 347 10.60 -39.76 -12.85
C PRO A 347 11.52 -40.98 -12.81
N TYR A 348 12.14 -41.29 -11.67
CA TYR A 348 12.73 -42.62 -11.48
C TYR A 348 12.07 -43.29 -10.28
N ALA A 349 11.19 -44.24 -10.57
CA ALA A 349 10.95 -45.36 -9.69
C ALA A 349 12.34 -45.92 -9.36
N ALA A 350 12.78 -45.77 -8.11
CA ALA A 350 13.99 -46.43 -7.68
C ALA A 350 13.85 -47.90 -8.10
N GLU A 351 14.74 -48.38 -8.96
CA GLU A 351 14.98 -49.82 -9.06
C GLU A 351 15.53 -50.21 -7.69
N VAL A 352 14.61 -50.50 -6.77
CA VAL A 352 14.89 -51.32 -5.61
C VAL A 352 15.49 -52.59 -6.19
N ASP A 353 16.75 -52.88 -5.85
CA ASP A 353 17.41 -54.13 -6.19
C ASP A 353 16.61 -55.28 -5.52
N LEU A 354 15.62 -55.79 -6.24
CA LEU A 354 14.86 -56.98 -5.91
C LEU A 354 15.65 -58.24 -6.28
N SER A 355 16.94 -58.30 -5.92
CA SER A 355 17.73 -59.53 -5.99
C SER A 355 17.35 -60.56 -4.92
N LEU A 356 16.21 -60.40 -4.24
CA LEU A 356 15.54 -61.48 -3.50
C LEU A 356 14.44 -62.09 -4.37
N ASN A 357 14.86 -63.14 -5.07
CA ASN A 357 14.08 -63.97 -5.98
C ASN A 357 13.06 -64.86 -5.24
N GLU A 358 12.12 -64.27 -4.50
CA GLU A 358 10.91 -64.98 -4.07
C GLU A 358 9.67 -64.32 -4.71
N PRO A 359 8.89 -65.04 -5.54
CA PRO A 359 7.71 -64.49 -6.15
C PRO A 359 6.65 -64.27 -5.07
N ILE A 360 6.43 -63.02 -4.69
CA ILE A 360 5.28 -62.61 -3.89
C ILE A 360 4.04 -62.73 -4.80
N PRO A 361 3.02 -63.55 -4.45
CA PRO A 361 1.81 -63.64 -5.25
C PRO A 361 1.00 -62.36 -5.06
N PHE A 362 1.01 -61.48 -6.06
CA PHE A 362 0.10 -60.35 -6.12
C PHE A 362 -1.27 -60.85 -6.62
N GLU A 363 -2.10 -61.30 -5.69
CA GLU A 363 -3.54 -61.34 -5.91
C GLU A 363 -4.05 -59.89 -5.87
N ALA A 364 -4.62 -59.44 -6.98
CA ALA A 364 -5.37 -58.20 -7.05
C ALA A 364 -6.65 -58.36 -6.21
N SER A 365 -6.55 -58.15 -4.90
CA SER A 365 -7.70 -57.92 -4.04
C SER A 365 -8.11 -56.46 -4.12
N ALA A 366 -9.39 -56.25 -4.42
CA ALA A 366 -10.10 -55.00 -4.24
C ALA A 366 -9.92 -54.43 -2.82
N ASP A 367 -10.13 -53.11 -2.71
CA ASP A 367 -10.21 -52.32 -1.48
C ASP A 367 -8.89 -52.04 -0.73
N PHE A 368 -7.98 -51.26 -1.35
CA PHE A 368 -7.10 -50.40 -0.56
C PHE A 368 -7.92 -49.22 -0.03
N ALA A 369 -8.61 -49.42 1.09
CA ALA A 369 -9.00 -48.29 1.93
C ALA A 369 -7.71 -47.68 2.48
N PHE A 370 -7.36 -46.45 2.08
CA PHE A 370 -6.32 -45.70 2.79
C PHE A 370 -6.75 -45.64 4.26
N GLU A 371 -5.94 -46.20 5.14
CA GLU A 371 -6.20 -46.17 6.58
C GLU A 371 -6.17 -44.70 7.01
N GLN A 372 -7.32 -44.15 7.44
CA GLN A 372 -7.41 -42.74 7.82
C GLN A 372 -6.45 -42.48 8.99
N ILE A 373 -5.63 -41.45 8.86
CA ILE A 373 -4.69 -41.04 9.91
C ILE A 373 -5.45 -40.22 10.96
N SER A 374 -5.05 -40.32 12.22
CA SER A 374 -5.63 -39.51 13.30
C SER A 374 -4.93 -38.15 13.37
N CYS A 375 -5.68 -37.06 13.27
CA CYS A 375 -5.25 -35.67 13.35
C CYS A 375 -5.87 -34.98 14.58
N PRO A 376 -5.48 -35.37 15.81
CA PRO A 376 -6.15 -34.93 17.03
C PRO A 376 -5.91 -33.46 17.40
N VAL A 377 -4.93 -32.79 16.76
CA VAL A 377 -4.59 -31.40 17.05
C VAL A 377 -4.68 -30.58 15.78
N GLU A 378 -5.48 -29.53 15.85
CA GLU A 378 -5.55 -28.50 14.83
C GLU A 378 -4.78 -27.26 15.31
N ILE A 379 -4.02 -26.64 14.40
CA ILE A 379 -3.12 -25.53 14.68
C ILE A 379 -3.61 -24.25 13.98
N PRO A 380 -4.13 -23.29 14.79
CA PRO A 380 -4.52 -21.90 14.57
C PRO A 380 -3.95 -20.95 13.53
N VAL A 381 -3.02 -21.35 12.65
CA VAL A 381 -2.10 -20.38 12.03
C VAL A 381 -2.85 -19.32 11.24
N GLY A 382 -3.88 -19.72 10.49
CA GLY A 382 -4.70 -18.83 9.68
C GLY A 382 -5.44 -17.78 10.51
N GLU A 383 -6.10 -18.17 11.60
CA GLU A 383 -6.89 -17.27 12.43
C GLU A 383 -5.99 -16.24 13.16
N VAL A 384 -4.85 -16.68 13.69
CA VAL A 384 -3.90 -15.78 14.37
C VAL A 384 -3.31 -14.78 13.38
N LEU A 385 -2.89 -15.26 12.21
CA LEU A 385 -2.36 -14.42 11.14
C LEU A 385 -3.39 -13.40 10.67
N ASP A 386 -4.63 -13.83 10.42
CA ASP A 386 -5.70 -12.96 9.97
C ASP A 386 -6.05 -11.89 11.01
N GLY A 387 -6.12 -12.28 12.30
CA GLY A 387 -6.34 -11.34 13.39
C GLY A 387 -5.24 -10.29 13.48
N LEU A 388 -3.97 -10.72 13.47
CA LEU A 388 -2.83 -9.79 13.55
C LEU A 388 -2.73 -8.86 12.34
N ARG A 389 -3.03 -9.35 11.14
CA ARG A 389 -3.07 -8.53 9.93
C ARG A 389 -4.22 -7.53 9.97
N GLN A 390 -5.40 -7.97 10.40
CA GLN A 390 -6.59 -7.11 10.49
C GLN A 390 -6.36 -5.95 11.48
N GLU A 391 -5.81 -6.22 12.66
CA GLU A 391 -5.50 -5.17 13.65
C GLU A 391 -4.46 -4.17 13.11
N ALA A 392 -3.51 -4.63 12.28
CA ALA A 392 -2.51 -3.75 11.66
C ALA A 392 -3.10 -2.87 10.55
N ILE A 393 -4.03 -3.41 9.76
CA ILE A 393 -4.79 -2.65 8.77
C ILE A 393 -5.65 -1.58 9.46
N LEU A 394 -6.37 -1.95 10.52
CA LEU A 394 -7.17 -1.00 11.31
C LEU A 394 -6.30 0.10 11.92
N LEU A 395 -5.10 -0.24 12.41
CA LEU A 395 -4.15 0.75 12.91
C LEU A 395 -3.71 1.72 11.81
N SER A 396 -3.41 1.22 10.60
CA SER A 396 -3.07 2.09 9.45
C SER A 396 -4.21 3.06 9.10
N ILE A 397 -5.44 2.55 9.02
CA ILE A 397 -6.64 3.34 8.72
C ILE A 397 -6.88 4.40 9.80
N LYS A 398 -6.76 4.05 11.08
CA LYS A 398 -6.94 5.03 12.17
C LYS A 398 -5.85 6.10 12.19
N MET A 399 -4.62 5.77 11.80
CA MET A 399 -3.56 6.77 11.59
C MET A 399 -3.91 7.71 10.43
N GLU A 400 -4.39 7.17 9.30
CA GLU A 400 -4.83 7.98 8.15
C GLU A 400 -6.01 8.89 8.51
N LYS A 401 -7.02 8.36 9.19
CA LYS A 401 -8.15 9.15 9.69
C LYS A 401 -7.68 10.26 10.63
N SER A 402 -6.77 9.96 11.55
CA SER A 402 -6.18 10.95 12.46
C SER A 402 -5.43 12.04 11.70
N ILE A 403 -4.66 11.69 10.66
CA ILE A 403 -3.97 12.64 9.78
C ILE A 403 -4.97 13.58 9.10
N LEU A 404 -6.05 13.04 8.53
CA LEU A 404 -7.09 13.83 7.87
C LEU A 404 -7.79 14.80 8.83
N LEU A 405 -8.14 14.34 10.04
CA LEU A 405 -8.76 15.18 11.07
C LEU A 405 -7.82 16.28 11.57
N ILE A 406 -6.51 16.00 11.67
CA ILE A 406 -5.50 17.02 11.97
C ILE A 406 -5.40 18.04 10.83
N ASP A 407 -5.40 17.59 9.57
CA ASP A 407 -5.36 18.47 8.40
C ASP A 407 -6.63 19.36 8.35
N ASP A 408 -7.81 18.85 8.75
CA ASP A 408 -9.04 19.64 8.87
C ASP A 408 -8.97 20.65 10.01
N LEU A 409 -8.52 20.24 11.21
CA LEU A 409 -8.33 21.14 12.35
C LEU A 409 -7.39 22.31 12.00
N THR A 410 -6.24 22.01 11.39
CA THR A 410 -5.26 23.04 11.03
C THR A 410 -5.79 23.98 9.95
N ARG A 411 -6.54 23.46 8.97
CA ARG A 411 -7.20 24.27 7.93
C ARG A 411 -8.25 25.20 8.50
N GLU A 412 -9.13 24.71 9.37
CA GLU A 412 -10.19 25.54 9.96
C GLU A 412 -9.64 26.56 10.96
N LEU A 413 -8.56 26.25 11.69
CA LEU A 413 -7.86 27.25 12.52
C LEU A 413 -7.24 28.37 11.69
N ALA A 414 -6.64 28.05 10.54
CA ALA A 414 -6.14 29.05 9.61
C ALA A 414 -7.27 29.89 9.02
N ARG A 415 -8.39 29.25 8.62
CA ARG A 415 -9.60 29.93 8.13
C ARG A 415 -10.17 30.89 9.19
N ILE A 416 -10.20 30.49 10.46
CA ILE A 416 -10.62 31.37 11.56
C ILE A 416 -9.71 32.60 11.62
N SER A 417 -8.39 32.44 11.55
CA SER A 417 -7.46 33.57 11.52
C SER A 417 -7.77 34.54 10.38
N ASP A 418 -7.98 34.03 9.17
CA ASP A 418 -8.31 34.84 7.98
C ASP A 418 -9.68 35.55 8.11
N LEU A 419 -10.65 34.91 8.77
CA LEU A 419 -11.97 35.51 9.04
C LEU A 419 -11.88 36.61 10.09
N ILE A 420 -11.03 36.45 11.11
CA ILE A 420 -10.80 37.45 12.15
C ILE A 420 -10.12 38.70 11.58
N ASP A 421 -9.16 38.56 10.67
CA ASP A 421 -8.51 39.69 10.00
C ASP A 421 -9.48 40.57 9.18
N GLN A 422 -10.63 40.02 8.81
CA GLN A 422 -11.70 40.75 8.13
C GLN A 422 -12.54 41.61 9.07
N PHE A 423 -12.42 41.48 10.39
CA PHE A 423 -13.11 42.32 11.38
C PHE A 423 -12.50 43.72 11.44
N ASN A 424 -12.77 44.53 10.41
CA ASN A 424 -12.21 45.86 10.24
C ASN A 424 -13.26 46.83 9.66
N GLY A 425 -12.89 48.11 9.53
CA GLY A 425 -13.80 49.15 9.07
C GLY A 425 -14.27 49.05 7.61
N SER A 426 -13.72 48.13 6.80
CA SER A 426 -14.02 48.04 5.36
C SER A 426 -15.45 47.60 5.05
N GLN A 427 -16.08 46.87 5.97
CA GLN A 427 -17.48 46.42 5.85
C GLN A 427 -18.48 47.37 6.52
N CYS A 428 -18.00 48.47 7.11
CA CYS A 428 -18.84 49.45 7.79
C CYS A 428 -19.29 50.57 6.84
N GLU A 429 -20.59 50.87 6.86
CA GLU A 429 -21.18 51.95 6.09
C GLU A 429 -21.22 53.24 6.89
N VAL A 430 -20.76 54.33 6.28
CA VAL A 430 -20.83 55.67 6.87
C VAL A 430 -22.16 56.34 6.53
N SER A 431 -22.93 56.68 7.56
CA SER A 431 -24.14 57.49 7.44
C SER A 431 -23.86 58.90 7.97
N THR A 432 -24.30 59.92 7.23
CA THR A 432 -24.07 61.33 7.59
C THR A 432 -25.34 62.15 7.49
N GLY A 433 -25.60 62.95 8.51
CA GLY A 433 -26.72 63.88 8.59
C GLY A 433 -26.24 65.33 8.60
N CYS A 434 -26.82 66.16 7.74
CA CYS A 434 -26.50 67.58 7.66
C CYS A 434 -27.56 68.43 8.38
N PHE A 435 -27.16 69.14 9.44
CA PHE A 435 -28.07 70.04 10.16
C PHE A 435 -28.15 71.42 9.46
N ARG A 436 -29.35 71.80 9.01
CA ARG A 436 -29.65 73.11 8.41
C ARG A 436 -30.68 73.88 9.25
N PRO A 437 -30.57 75.20 9.42
CA PRO A 437 -31.58 76.00 10.10
C PRO A 437 -32.92 75.98 9.33
N PRO A 438 -34.07 76.02 10.03
CA PRO A 438 -35.41 75.75 9.46
C PRO A 438 -35.92 76.76 8.40
N PHE A 439 -35.15 77.77 8.02
CA PHE A 439 -35.55 78.78 7.04
C PHE A 439 -34.50 79.07 5.95
N PHE A 440 -33.38 78.33 5.93
CA PHE A 440 -32.27 78.57 4.99
C PHE A 440 -31.76 77.28 4.35
N PHE A 441 -32.59 76.66 3.51
CA PHE A 441 -32.23 75.43 2.78
C PHE A 441 -31.06 75.61 1.80
N PHE A 442 -30.72 76.84 1.43
CA PHE A 442 -29.63 77.17 0.50
C PHE A 442 -28.28 77.44 1.18
N LEU A 443 -28.21 77.42 2.51
CA LEU A 443 -26.94 77.59 3.22
C LEU A 443 -26.14 76.27 3.27
N PRO A 444 -24.79 76.35 3.24
CA PRO A 444 -23.93 75.20 3.46
C PRO A 444 -24.20 74.58 4.83
N CYS A 445 -23.79 73.31 4.99
CA CYS A 445 -24.06 72.56 6.19
C CYS A 445 -23.51 73.29 7.43
N LEU A 446 -24.29 73.43 8.50
CA LEU A 446 -23.80 74.11 9.71
C LEU A 446 -22.99 73.16 10.58
N GLN A 447 -23.49 71.93 10.75
CA GLN A 447 -22.83 70.81 11.43
C GLN A 447 -23.14 69.51 10.69
N VAL A 448 -22.12 68.68 10.52
CA VAL A 448 -22.25 67.32 9.99
C VAL A 448 -22.15 66.36 11.18
N LEU A 449 -23.15 65.51 11.35
CA LEU A 449 -23.13 64.39 12.30
C LEU A 449 -22.98 63.11 11.50
N GLY A 450 -21.97 62.30 11.82
CA GLY A 450 -21.74 61.01 11.19
C GLY A 450 -21.94 59.87 12.18
N SER A 451 -22.37 58.71 11.68
CA SER A 451 -22.39 57.44 12.41
C SER A 451 -22.00 56.30 11.48
N CYS A 452 -21.37 55.27 12.02
CA CYS A 452 -21.03 54.05 11.29
C CYS A 452 -22.03 52.94 11.62
N THR A 453 -22.53 52.26 10.58
CA THR A 453 -23.52 51.18 10.69
C THR A 453 -23.07 49.94 9.91
N GLY A 454 -23.63 48.78 10.24
CA GLY A 454 -23.28 47.51 9.60
C GLY A 454 -22.60 46.54 10.58
N THR A 455 -22.15 45.41 10.04
CA THR A 455 -21.41 44.36 10.76
C THR A 455 -19.95 44.38 10.31
N PRO A 456 -18.98 44.46 11.23
CA PRO A 456 -17.59 44.66 10.87
C PRO A 456 -16.89 43.44 10.26
N GLY A 457 -17.54 42.26 10.20
CA GLY A 457 -16.95 41.04 9.64
C GLY A 457 -17.93 39.88 9.45
N PRO A 458 -17.46 38.77 8.84
CA PRO A 458 -18.26 37.59 8.47
C PRO A 458 -18.56 36.69 9.69
N ARG A 459 -19.67 36.96 10.39
CA ARG A 459 -20.04 36.26 11.64
C ARG A 459 -20.56 34.85 11.43
N ASP A 460 -21.28 34.61 10.34
CA ASP A 460 -21.89 33.30 10.06
C ASP A 460 -20.80 32.31 9.63
N GLU A 461 -19.90 32.72 8.73
CA GLU A 461 -18.76 31.90 8.31
C GLU A 461 -17.79 31.60 9.47
N LEU A 462 -17.62 32.56 10.40
CA LEU A 462 -16.83 32.34 11.62
C LEU A 462 -17.53 31.32 12.54
N ALA A 463 -18.86 31.39 12.68
CA ALA A 463 -19.61 30.43 13.46
C ALA A 463 -19.49 29.01 12.89
N ASP A 464 -19.56 28.88 11.56
CA ASP A 464 -19.40 27.61 10.85
C ASP A 464 -18.00 27.03 11.05
N ALA A 465 -16.95 27.84 10.86
CA ALA A 465 -15.57 27.39 11.06
C ALA A 465 -15.31 26.92 12.51
N VAL A 466 -15.83 27.65 13.50
CA VAL A 466 -15.75 27.26 14.92
C VAL A 466 -16.45 25.92 15.19
N GLN A 467 -17.59 25.69 14.54
CA GLN A 467 -18.32 24.43 14.65
C GLN A 467 -17.54 23.27 14.00
N SER A 468 -16.95 23.48 12.82
CA SER A 468 -16.09 22.50 12.15
C SER A 468 -14.87 22.11 13.00
N VAL A 469 -14.24 23.08 13.69
CA VAL A 469 -13.13 22.79 14.62
C VAL A 469 -13.59 21.86 15.75
N LYS A 470 -14.78 22.10 16.30
CA LYS A 470 -15.33 21.26 17.37
C LYS A 470 -15.56 19.83 16.90
N GLU A 471 -16.21 19.66 15.74
CA GLU A 471 -16.50 18.35 15.16
C GLU A 471 -15.22 17.55 14.87
N ALA A 472 -14.23 18.19 14.24
CA ALA A 472 -12.95 17.56 13.95
C ALA A 472 -12.17 17.19 15.23
N GLU A 473 -12.19 18.04 16.27
CA GLU A 473 -11.54 17.75 17.55
C GLU A 473 -12.23 16.60 18.30
N ASP A 474 -13.57 16.59 18.34
CA ASP A 474 -14.37 15.52 18.95
C ASP A 474 -14.11 14.17 18.27
N GLU A 475 -14.12 14.14 16.93
CA GLU A 475 -13.87 12.92 16.16
C GLU A 475 -12.42 12.45 16.29
N LEU A 476 -11.45 13.36 16.38
CA LEU A 476 -10.04 13.02 16.59
C LEU A 476 -9.84 12.36 17.96
N LEU A 477 -10.42 12.93 19.03
CA LEU A 477 -10.36 12.34 20.37
C LEU A 477 -10.98 10.93 20.41
N LEU A 478 -12.14 10.74 19.76
CA LEU A 478 -12.76 9.43 19.65
C LEU A 478 -11.86 8.43 18.91
N THR A 479 -11.27 8.84 17.78
CA THR A 479 -10.37 8.02 16.97
C THR A 479 -9.14 7.61 17.77
N ILE A 480 -8.59 8.51 18.58
CA ILE A 480 -7.45 8.23 19.46
C ILE A 480 -7.81 7.16 20.50
N GLU A 481 -8.95 7.28 21.17
CA GLU A 481 -9.39 6.28 22.17
C GLU A 481 -9.61 4.90 21.53
N GLN A 482 -10.29 4.84 20.39
CA GLN A 482 -10.47 3.58 19.65
C GLN A 482 -9.15 2.97 19.19
N THR A 483 -8.16 3.80 18.83
CA THR A 483 -6.83 3.32 18.44
C THR A 483 -6.11 2.66 19.61
N LYS A 484 -6.28 3.18 20.83
CA LYS A 484 -5.68 2.59 22.03
C LYS A 484 -6.19 1.17 22.32
N GLU A 485 -7.41 0.85 21.90
CA GLU A 485 -7.99 -0.49 22.08
C GLU A 485 -7.35 -1.58 21.19
N ILE A 486 -6.62 -1.19 20.14
CA ILE A 486 -5.93 -2.12 19.24
C ILE A 486 -4.78 -2.81 19.97
N PHE A 487 -3.96 -2.08 20.73
CA PHE A 487 -2.74 -2.63 21.33
C PHE A 487 -3.00 -3.80 22.30
N PRO A 488 -4.00 -3.75 23.21
CA PRO A 488 -4.34 -4.89 24.05
C PRO A 488 -4.84 -6.10 23.25
N LYS A 489 -5.58 -5.91 22.15
CA LYS A 489 -6.02 -7.01 21.27
C LYS A 489 -4.84 -7.69 20.59
N VAL A 490 -3.86 -6.91 20.14
CA VAL A 490 -2.62 -7.43 19.57
C VAL A 490 -1.81 -8.21 20.60
N ASP A 491 -1.63 -7.67 21.82
CA ASP A 491 -0.99 -8.39 22.92
C ASP A 491 -1.72 -9.72 23.23
N PHE A 492 -3.06 -9.72 23.16
CA PHE A 492 -3.90 -10.90 23.32
C PHE A 492 -3.66 -11.96 22.24
N LEU A 493 -3.46 -11.54 20.99
CA LEU A 493 -3.17 -12.41 19.85
C LEU A 493 -1.71 -12.90 19.78
N ILE A 494 -0.75 -12.15 20.33
CA ILE A 494 0.67 -12.54 20.28
C ILE A 494 1.02 -13.52 21.42
N ARG A 495 0.61 -13.22 22.66
CA ARG A 495 1.23 -13.86 23.85
C ARG A 495 0.33 -14.01 25.08
N SER A 496 -0.98 -13.74 25.01
CA SER A 496 -1.84 -13.84 26.19
C SER A 496 -2.08 -15.30 26.61
N PRO A 497 -1.78 -15.67 27.86
CA PRO A 497 -2.12 -16.99 28.40
C PRO A 497 -3.62 -17.29 28.44
N GLN A 498 -4.47 -16.26 28.40
CA GLN A 498 -5.93 -16.39 28.40
C GLN A 498 -6.48 -16.71 27.00
N ASN A 499 -5.68 -16.50 25.95
CA ASN A 499 -6.05 -16.82 24.59
C ASN A 499 -5.39 -18.15 24.17
N PRO A 500 -6.12 -19.25 24.00
CA PRO A 500 -5.53 -20.49 23.49
C PRO A 500 -5.03 -20.32 22.04
N ILE A 501 -5.62 -19.41 21.25
CA ILE A 501 -5.31 -19.12 19.84
C ILE A 501 -4.41 -17.88 19.76
N ASN A 502 -3.17 -17.98 20.25
CA ASN A 502 -2.18 -16.92 20.18
C ASN A 502 -0.91 -17.40 19.44
N LEU A 503 -0.11 -16.45 18.94
CA LEU A 503 1.09 -16.72 18.14
C LEU A 503 2.11 -17.61 18.88
N GLN A 504 2.30 -17.40 20.17
CA GLN A 504 3.21 -18.20 20.98
C GLN A 504 2.74 -19.65 21.14
N ASN A 505 1.44 -19.88 21.36
CA ASN A 505 0.87 -21.21 21.43
C ASN A 505 0.92 -21.92 20.07
N VAL A 506 0.64 -21.19 18.99
CA VAL A 506 0.77 -21.70 17.62
C VAL A 506 2.21 -22.11 17.33
N ARG A 507 3.20 -21.27 17.68
CA ARG A 507 4.63 -21.58 17.58
C ARG A 507 5.00 -22.85 18.34
N THR A 508 4.54 -22.98 19.59
CA THR A 508 4.80 -24.18 20.40
C THR A 508 4.12 -25.43 19.81
N SER A 509 2.91 -25.29 19.26
CA SER A 509 2.18 -26.41 18.65
C SER A 509 2.88 -26.92 17.41
N VAL A 510 3.35 -26.01 16.53
CA VAL A 510 4.14 -26.38 15.35
C VAL A 510 5.45 -27.05 15.78
N GLN A 511 6.17 -26.47 16.74
CA GLN A 511 7.42 -27.05 17.24
C GLN A 511 7.25 -28.49 17.75
N LEU A 512 6.18 -28.76 18.50
CA LEU A 512 5.90 -30.09 19.05
C LEU A 512 5.47 -31.08 17.96
N ALA A 513 4.65 -30.63 17.00
CA ALA A 513 4.19 -31.46 15.88
C ALA A 513 5.33 -31.83 14.91
N SER A 514 6.35 -30.96 14.79
CA SER A 514 7.49 -31.17 13.89
C SER A 514 8.70 -31.85 14.56
N SER A 515 8.65 -32.15 15.86
CA SER A 515 9.78 -32.76 16.57
C SER A 515 9.62 -34.29 16.62
N PRO A 516 10.61 -35.09 16.18
CA PRO A 516 10.60 -36.53 16.44
C PRO A 516 10.73 -36.75 17.95
N TYR A 517 9.63 -37.14 18.59
CA TYR A 517 9.63 -37.44 20.02
C TYR A 517 10.42 -38.74 20.23
N LYS A 518 11.71 -38.61 20.60
CA LYS A 518 12.52 -39.78 20.97
C LYS A 518 11.87 -40.48 22.16
N ALA A 519 11.42 -41.71 21.93
CA ALA A 519 10.92 -42.59 22.98
C ALA A 519 12.02 -42.78 24.04
N GLY A 520 11.74 -42.36 25.28
CA GLY A 520 12.71 -42.48 26.37
C GLY A 520 12.17 -42.09 27.75
N GLU A 521 11.31 -41.08 27.85
CA GLU A 521 10.79 -40.65 29.17
C GLU A 521 9.26 -40.73 29.34
N PHE A 522 8.45 -40.80 28.28
CA PHE A 522 6.98 -40.70 28.42
C PHE A 522 6.09 -41.60 27.54
N GLY A 523 6.62 -42.47 26.66
CA GLY A 523 5.76 -43.33 25.84
C GLY A 523 6.43 -43.96 24.61
N PRO A 524 5.67 -44.72 23.79
CA PRO A 524 6.15 -45.26 22.52
C PRO A 524 6.51 -44.13 21.54
N GLU A 525 7.39 -44.45 20.59
CA GLU A 525 7.77 -43.56 19.48
C GLU A 525 6.50 -43.12 18.74
N GLN A 526 6.21 -41.82 18.76
CA GLN A 526 5.07 -41.25 18.05
C GLN A 526 5.60 -40.49 16.84
N ASP A 527 5.29 -41.00 15.66
CA ASP A 527 5.52 -40.30 14.40
C ASP A 527 4.40 -39.27 14.23
N TRP A 528 4.68 -38.05 14.67
CA TRP A 528 3.86 -36.88 14.37
C TRP A 528 4.28 -36.32 13.01
N VAL A 529 3.29 -35.99 12.20
CA VAL A 529 3.46 -35.34 10.90
C VAL A 529 2.60 -34.10 10.88
N LEU A 530 3.15 -32.99 10.39
CA LEU A 530 2.41 -31.75 10.20
C LEU A 530 1.76 -31.78 8.82
N LEU A 531 0.43 -31.88 8.76
CA LEU A 531 -0.32 -31.82 7.52
C LEU A 531 -0.95 -30.45 7.34
N ASN A 532 -0.92 -29.91 6.11
CA ASN A 532 -1.74 -28.75 5.79
C ASN A 532 -3.22 -29.14 5.67
N CYS A 533 -4.11 -28.15 5.57
CA CYS A 533 -5.55 -28.41 5.47
C CYS A 533 -5.93 -29.35 4.31
N GLU A 534 -5.34 -29.20 3.12
CA GLU A 534 -5.66 -30.05 1.97
C GLU A 534 -5.26 -31.51 2.19
N GLU A 535 -4.12 -31.74 2.85
CA GLU A 535 -3.65 -33.08 3.22
C GLU A 535 -4.44 -33.68 4.38
N ALA A 536 -4.99 -32.85 5.27
CA ALA A 536 -5.76 -33.29 6.42
C ALA A 536 -7.21 -33.67 6.07
N VAL A 537 -7.79 -33.13 5.00
CA VAL A 537 -9.15 -33.48 4.56
C VAL A 537 -9.24 -34.98 4.25
N GLY A 538 -10.26 -35.64 4.80
CA GLY A 538 -10.44 -37.09 4.70
C GLY A 538 -9.83 -37.90 5.85
N ASN A 539 -9.01 -37.29 6.71
CA ASN A 539 -8.50 -37.88 7.95
C ASN A 539 -9.43 -37.61 9.15
N VAL A 540 -9.15 -38.22 10.31
CA VAL A 540 -9.97 -38.05 11.52
C VAL A 540 -9.49 -36.84 12.32
N GLY A 541 -10.35 -35.86 12.53
CA GLY A 541 -10.02 -34.60 13.20
C GLY A 541 -10.10 -34.64 14.74
N PRO A 542 -9.88 -33.49 15.41
CA PRO A 542 -9.91 -33.36 16.87
C PRO A 542 -11.27 -33.69 17.51
N ASP A 543 -12.34 -33.62 16.73
CA ASP A 543 -13.71 -33.98 17.10
C ASP A 543 -14.02 -35.48 16.96
N GLY A 544 -13.04 -36.25 16.46
CA GLY A 544 -13.21 -37.67 16.15
C GLY A 544 -14.04 -37.93 14.89
N LEU A 545 -14.39 -36.89 14.13
CA LEU A 545 -15.09 -36.99 12.85
C LEU A 545 -14.11 -36.84 11.69
N THR A 546 -14.52 -37.26 10.49
CA THR A 546 -13.72 -37.01 9.30
C THR A 546 -13.67 -35.51 9.00
N ILE A 547 -12.47 -34.97 8.80
CA ILE A 547 -12.25 -33.58 8.39
C ILE A 547 -12.83 -33.42 6.98
N ALA A 548 -14.02 -32.82 6.89
CA ALA A 548 -14.70 -32.57 5.61
C ALA A 548 -14.20 -31.28 4.94
N SER A 549 -13.80 -30.30 5.73
CA SER A 549 -13.29 -29.00 5.30
C SER A 549 -12.57 -28.30 6.44
N CYS A 550 -11.61 -27.42 6.13
CA CYS A 550 -10.81 -26.71 7.11
C CYS A 550 -10.36 -25.33 6.58
N GLN A 551 -9.75 -24.51 7.44
CA GLN A 551 -9.13 -23.25 7.00
C GLN A 551 -7.84 -23.60 6.22
N PRO A 552 -7.68 -23.17 4.96
CA PRO A 552 -6.49 -23.36 4.12
C PRO A 552 -5.10 -23.15 4.72
N ARG A 553 -4.97 -22.17 5.61
CA ARG A 553 -3.72 -21.76 6.27
C ARG A 553 -3.50 -22.48 7.60
N ASN A 554 -4.43 -23.33 8.03
CA ASN A 554 -4.26 -24.12 9.24
C ASN A 554 -3.51 -25.41 8.95
N PHE A 555 -2.81 -25.87 9.98
CA PHE A 555 -2.12 -27.14 9.98
C PHE A 555 -2.76 -28.09 10.97
N TYR A 556 -2.49 -29.38 10.80
CA TYR A 556 -2.93 -30.45 11.67
C TYR A 556 -1.73 -31.28 12.10
N ALA A 557 -1.61 -31.57 13.38
CA ALA A 557 -0.66 -32.57 13.85
C ALA A 557 -1.36 -33.93 13.78
N CYS A 558 -0.82 -34.82 12.94
CA CYS A 558 -1.40 -36.11 12.64
C CYS A 558 -0.44 -37.25 12.98
N THR A 559 -0.98 -38.42 13.26
CA THR A 559 -0.19 -39.63 13.56
C THR A 559 -0.95 -40.90 13.17
N SER A 560 -0.19 -41.87 12.65
CA SER A 560 -0.68 -43.20 12.25
C SER A 560 -0.88 -44.14 13.44
N THR A 561 -0.22 -43.86 14.57
CA THR A 561 -0.42 -44.60 15.82
C THR A 561 -1.62 -44.01 16.54
N GLY A 562 -2.60 -44.85 16.93
CA GLY A 562 -3.79 -44.41 17.66
C GLY A 562 -3.41 -43.68 18.95
N ALA A 563 -3.24 -42.36 18.86
CA ALA A 563 -2.74 -41.56 19.95
C ALA A 563 -3.77 -41.49 21.06
N THR A 564 -3.41 -41.98 22.25
CA THR A 564 -4.00 -41.48 23.48
C THR A 564 -3.67 -39.99 23.55
N GLU A 565 -4.69 -39.11 23.62
CA GLU A 565 -4.58 -37.65 23.68
C GLU A 565 -3.28 -37.23 24.42
N PRO A 566 -2.25 -36.77 23.70
CA PRO A 566 -1.16 -36.09 24.36
C PRO A 566 -1.74 -34.83 24.99
N ALA A 567 -1.17 -34.36 26.09
CA ALA A 567 -1.56 -33.11 26.73
C ALA A 567 -1.12 -31.89 25.89
N PHE A 568 -1.53 -31.85 24.63
CA PHE A 568 -1.58 -30.62 23.86
C PHE A 568 -2.66 -29.74 24.46
N PRO A 569 -2.46 -28.42 24.58
CA PRO A 569 -3.59 -27.53 24.77
C PRO A 569 -4.50 -27.71 23.54
N SER A 570 -5.60 -28.47 23.66
CA SER A 570 -6.56 -28.61 22.59
C SER A 570 -7.09 -27.22 22.26
N VAL A 571 -6.66 -26.65 21.12
CA VAL A 571 -6.86 -25.21 20.91
C VAL A 571 -8.33 -24.92 20.62
N ILE A 572 -9.08 -25.80 19.93
CA ILE A 572 -10.50 -25.60 19.61
C ILE A 572 -11.24 -26.94 19.41
N LYS A 573 -12.35 -27.18 20.12
CA LYS A 573 -13.33 -28.26 19.81
C LYS A 573 -14.58 -27.75 19.08
N ASP A 574 -14.85 -26.45 19.16
CA ASP A 574 -16.03 -25.82 18.55
C ASP A 574 -15.59 -24.71 17.59
N ARG A 575 -15.44 -25.04 16.30
CA ARG A 575 -15.34 -24.01 15.26
C ARG A 575 -16.74 -23.64 14.80
N PRO A 576 -17.05 -22.34 14.60
CA PRO A 576 -18.11 -22.00 13.68
C PRO A 576 -17.70 -22.54 12.30
N ALA A 577 -18.52 -23.40 11.71
CA ALA A 577 -18.38 -23.76 10.31
C ALA A 577 -18.24 -22.46 9.51
N THR A 578 -17.30 -22.38 8.58
CA THR A 578 -17.14 -21.19 7.74
C THR A 578 -18.36 -21.08 6.83
N ILE A 579 -19.36 -20.32 7.27
CA ILE A 579 -20.57 -20.07 6.50
C ILE A 579 -20.17 -19.06 5.42
N ILE A 580 -19.96 -19.53 4.19
CA ILE A 580 -20.14 -18.67 3.01
C ILE A 580 -21.56 -18.13 3.14
N PRO A 581 -21.81 -16.81 2.95
CA PRO A 581 -23.18 -16.28 2.89
C PRO A 581 -23.88 -16.87 1.67
N GLU A 582 -24.30 -18.12 1.78
CA GLU A 582 -25.19 -18.79 0.86
C GLU A 582 -26.57 -18.71 1.51
N LYS A 583 -27.41 -17.84 0.94
CA LYS A 583 -28.87 -17.76 1.10
C LYS A 583 -29.39 -16.97 2.30
N GLN A 584 -28.63 -16.00 2.84
CA GLN A 584 -29.14 -15.11 3.90
C GLN A 584 -29.71 -13.79 3.37
N TYR A 585 -29.19 -13.29 2.25
CA TYR A 585 -29.58 -12.00 1.67
C TYR A 585 -30.02 -12.20 0.22
N GLU A 586 -31.05 -11.51 -0.22
CA GLU A 586 -31.42 -11.48 -1.64
C GLU A 586 -30.43 -10.58 -2.41
N PRO A 587 -29.94 -10.99 -3.59
CA PRO A 587 -29.15 -10.13 -4.47
C PRO A 587 -29.84 -8.80 -4.77
N LEU A 588 -29.04 -7.74 -4.86
CA LEU A 588 -29.52 -6.44 -5.33
C LEU A 588 -29.82 -6.52 -6.83
N GLU A 589 -30.81 -5.75 -7.28
CA GLU A 589 -31.06 -5.59 -8.72
C GLU A 589 -29.90 -4.80 -9.35
N ALA A 590 -29.57 -5.15 -10.60
CA ALA A 590 -28.60 -4.37 -11.36
C ALA A 590 -29.27 -3.10 -11.89
N ALA A 591 -28.71 -1.93 -11.57
CA ALA A 591 -29.13 -0.66 -12.14
C ALA A 591 -28.87 -0.62 -13.66
N SER A 592 -29.38 0.41 -14.34
CA SER A 592 -29.28 0.53 -15.82
C SER A 592 -27.85 0.58 -16.35
N ASP A 593 -26.86 0.85 -15.50
CA ASP A 593 -25.44 0.89 -15.81
C ASP A 593 -24.69 -0.40 -15.39
N ASN A 594 -25.41 -1.47 -15.02
CA ASN A 594 -24.85 -2.74 -14.53
C ASN A 594 -24.09 -2.65 -13.20
N CYS A 595 -24.28 -1.58 -12.42
CA CYS A 595 -23.86 -1.51 -11.02
C CYS A 595 -24.98 -2.06 -10.11
N PRO A 596 -24.68 -2.71 -8.96
CA PRO A 596 -25.71 -3.07 -7.99
C PRO A 596 -26.43 -1.82 -7.48
N GLU A 597 -27.74 -1.92 -7.28
CA GLU A 597 -28.54 -0.81 -6.73
C GLU A 597 -27.95 -0.28 -5.41
N GLY A 598 -27.85 1.05 -5.29
CA GLY A 598 -27.27 1.72 -4.12
C GLY A 598 -25.73 1.76 -4.08
N TRP A 599 -25.04 1.17 -5.04
CA TRP A 599 -23.57 1.24 -5.13
C TRP A 599 -23.10 2.23 -6.19
N LEU A 600 -21.89 2.76 -6.00
CA LEU A 600 -21.14 3.44 -7.05
C LEU A 600 -20.13 2.46 -7.64
N CYS A 601 -19.99 2.44 -8.96
CA CYS A 601 -19.05 1.55 -9.65
C CYS A 601 -18.04 2.32 -10.49
N ASN A 602 -16.83 1.79 -10.61
CA ASN A 602 -15.89 2.23 -11.63
C ASN A 602 -16.38 1.85 -13.03
N ARG A 603 -15.85 2.57 -14.03
CA ARG A 603 -16.19 2.35 -15.45
C ARG A 603 -15.95 0.91 -15.89
N ASP A 604 -14.90 0.26 -15.40
CA ASP A 604 -14.59 -1.11 -15.81
C ASP A 604 -15.61 -2.11 -15.26
N VAL A 605 -16.09 -1.92 -14.03
CA VAL A 605 -17.14 -2.75 -13.43
C VAL A 605 -18.43 -2.69 -14.24
N THR A 606 -18.83 -1.47 -14.66
CA THR A 606 -20.05 -1.25 -15.44
C THR A 606 -19.90 -1.68 -16.91
N PHE A 607 -18.76 -1.39 -17.53
CA PHE A 607 -18.48 -1.71 -18.93
C PHE A 607 -18.37 -3.22 -19.19
N TYR A 608 -17.79 -3.97 -18.24
CA TYR A 608 -17.62 -5.42 -18.35
C TYR A 608 -18.72 -6.22 -17.61
N ASN A 609 -19.83 -5.59 -17.21
CA ASN A 609 -20.96 -6.24 -16.51
C ASN A 609 -20.56 -7.07 -15.29
N GLN A 610 -19.50 -6.68 -14.57
CA GLN A 610 -18.88 -7.54 -13.57
C GLN A 610 -19.84 -7.94 -12.43
N TYR A 611 -20.79 -7.06 -12.05
CA TYR A 611 -21.78 -7.41 -11.04
C TYR A 611 -22.84 -8.37 -11.56
N THR A 612 -23.41 -8.09 -12.74
CA THR A 612 -24.46 -8.91 -13.35
C THR A 612 -23.99 -10.35 -13.55
N ASP A 613 -22.73 -10.51 -13.96
CA ASP A 613 -22.13 -11.82 -14.26
C ASP A 613 -21.50 -12.49 -13.02
N ALA A 614 -21.43 -11.80 -11.87
CA ALA A 614 -20.89 -12.35 -10.63
C ALA A 614 -21.74 -13.51 -10.06
N SER A 615 -21.10 -14.33 -9.24
CA SER A 615 -21.78 -15.41 -8.52
C SER A 615 -22.71 -14.89 -7.42
N GLU A 616 -23.57 -15.80 -6.98
CA GLU A 616 -24.54 -15.54 -5.93
C GLU A 616 -23.87 -15.13 -4.60
N PRO A 617 -22.82 -15.79 -4.09
CA PRO A 617 -22.11 -15.36 -2.87
C PRO A 617 -21.63 -13.90 -2.89
N VAL A 618 -21.04 -13.45 -4.01
CA VAL A 618 -20.56 -12.06 -4.13
C VAL A 618 -21.72 -11.08 -4.12
N LYS A 619 -22.82 -11.41 -4.81
CA LYS A 619 -24.03 -10.58 -4.82
C LYS A 619 -24.67 -10.46 -3.44
N GLN A 620 -24.69 -11.56 -2.68
CA GLN A 620 -25.22 -11.55 -1.31
C GLN A 620 -24.34 -10.78 -0.34
N LEU A 621 -23.01 -10.88 -0.47
CA LEU A 621 -22.07 -10.05 0.30
C LEU A 621 -22.34 -8.56 0.07
N LEU A 622 -22.44 -8.13 -1.19
CA LEU A 622 -22.72 -6.74 -1.56
C LEU A 622 -24.09 -6.28 -1.05
N SER A 623 -25.11 -7.14 -1.10
CA SER A 623 -26.44 -6.87 -0.54
C SER A 623 -26.40 -6.62 0.97
N CYS A 624 -25.72 -7.50 1.73
CA CYS A 624 -25.56 -7.33 3.17
C CYS A 624 -24.77 -6.06 3.53
N MET A 625 -23.65 -5.82 2.84
CA MET A 625 -22.80 -4.66 3.09
C MET A 625 -23.55 -3.35 2.81
N ARG A 626 -24.35 -3.29 1.74
CA ARG A 626 -25.11 -2.09 1.38
C ARG A 626 -26.06 -1.65 2.49
N GLN A 627 -26.82 -2.58 3.06
CA GLN A 627 -27.73 -2.30 4.18
C GLN A 627 -26.99 -1.71 5.39
N ARG A 628 -25.73 -2.11 5.62
CA ARG A 628 -24.93 -1.60 6.73
C ARG A 628 -24.40 -0.20 6.45
N LEU A 629 -23.89 0.01 5.24
CA LEU A 629 -23.32 1.29 4.81
C LEU A 629 -24.39 2.38 4.71
N ASP A 630 -25.61 2.05 4.27
CA ASP A 630 -26.74 3.00 4.24
C ASP A 630 -27.08 3.53 5.63
N ARG A 631 -27.04 2.67 6.66
CA ARG A 631 -27.23 3.11 8.06
C ARG A 631 -26.15 4.07 8.51
N VAL A 632 -24.90 3.83 8.11
CA VAL A 632 -23.77 4.73 8.44
C VAL A 632 -23.97 6.08 7.75
N GLU A 633 -24.36 6.07 6.47
CA GLU A 633 -24.64 7.30 5.71
C GLU A 633 -25.77 8.13 6.34
N GLU A 634 -26.86 7.48 6.78
CA GLU A 634 -27.97 8.13 7.48
C GLU A 634 -27.57 8.67 8.86
N GLU A 635 -26.90 7.85 9.68
CA GLU A 635 -26.45 8.23 11.03
C GLU A 635 -25.43 9.38 11.02
N LYS A 636 -24.67 9.53 9.92
CA LYS A 636 -23.62 10.53 9.75
C LYS A 636 -23.99 11.68 8.82
N GLU A 637 -25.23 11.70 8.30
CA GLU A 637 -25.75 12.72 7.38
C GLU A 637 -24.81 12.99 6.18
N LEU A 638 -24.29 11.92 5.56
CA LEU A 638 -23.30 12.04 4.48
C LEU A 638 -23.94 12.47 3.15
N GLU A 639 -23.33 13.44 2.46
CA GLU A 639 -23.77 13.88 1.12
C GLU A 639 -23.34 12.93 -0.02
N GLY A 640 -22.74 11.77 0.28
CA GLY A 640 -22.23 10.84 -0.72
C GLY A 640 -22.30 9.38 -0.30
N THR A 641 -22.28 8.49 -1.30
CA THR A 641 -22.37 7.03 -1.11
C THR A 641 -21.00 6.43 -0.81
N LEU A 642 -20.92 5.67 0.28
CA LEU A 642 -19.75 4.93 0.72
C LEU A 642 -19.55 3.65 -0.11
N GLY A 643 -18.28 3.37 -0.37
CA GLY A 643 -17.81 2.12 -0.92
C GLY A 643 -17.98 2.01 -2.43
N ARG A 644 -17.24 2.79 -3.22
CA ARG A 644 -17.24 2.61 -4.68
C ARG A 644 -16.63 1.27 -5.06
N ILE A 645 -17.34 0.41 -5.78
CA ILE A 645 -16.78 -0.83 -6.30
C ILE A 645 -15.78 -0.49 -7.41
N THR A 646 -14.50 -0.78 -7.18
CA THR A 646 -13.45 -0.58 -8.18
C THR A 646 -13.28 -1.78 -9.09
N SER A 647 -13.52 -2.99 -8.56
CA SER A 647 -13.44 -4.26 -9.27
C SER A 647 -14.19 -5.37 -8.55
N ILE A 648 -14.65 -6.36 -9.31
CA ILE A 648 -15.17 -7.64 -8.80
C ILE A 648 -14.39 -8.77 -9.44
N SER A 649 -13.93 -9.70 -8.61
CA SER A 649 -13.25 -10.92 -9.02
C SER A 649 -14.08 -12.13 -8.66
N ASP A 650 -14.51 -12.82 -9.72
CA ASP A 650 -15.33 -14.01 -9.58
C ASP A 650 -15.06 -15.00 -10.72
N SER A 651 -14.96 -16.28 -10.37
CA SER A 651 -14.84 -17.39 -11.34
C SER A 651 -15.89 -17.36 -12.46
N LYS A 652 -17.12 -16.87 -12.21
CA LYS A 652 -18.18 -16.73 -13.21
C LYS A 652 -17.94 -15.65 -14.25
N LEU A 653 -16.98 -14.74 -14.01
CA LEU A 653 -16.61 -13.68 -14.96
C LEU A 653 -15.68 -14.19 -16.07
N THR A 654 -15.33 -15.48 -16.07
CA THR A 654 -14.55 -16.08 -17.15
C THR A 654 -15.39 -16.25 -18.41
N ILE A 655 -15.28 -15.28 -19.31
CA ILE A 655 -15.66 -15.45 -20.71
C ILE A 655 -14.52 -16.26 -21.34
N GLY A 656 -14.81 -17.27 -22.17
CA GLY A 656 -13.80 -18.21 -22.75
C GLY A 656 -12.70 -17.61 -23.64
N THR A 657 -12.40 -16.32 -23.45
CA THR A 657 -11.37 -15.45 -24.05
C THR A 657 -10.34 -14.98 -23.00
N CYS A 658 -10.37 -15.52 -21.78
CA CYS A 658 -9.41 -15.28 -20.72
C CYS A 658 -8.74 -16.59 -20.30
N ASP A 659 -7.41 -16.66 -20.37
CA ASP A 659 -6.63 -17.81 -19.92
C ASP A 659 -5.93 -17.50 -18.59
N TRP A 660 -5.99 -18.44 -17.65
CA TRP A 660 -5.45 -18.28 -16.29
C TRP A 660 -3.91 -18.21 -16.23
N GLY A 661 -3.21 -18.75 -17.24
CA GLY A 661 -1.75 -18.70 -17.35
C GLY A 661 -1.22 -17.71 -18.38
N ALA A 662 -2.02 -17.32 -19.38
CA ALA A 662 -1.61 -16.47 -20.49
C ALA A 662 -2.33 -15.09 -20.55
N GLY A 663 -3.33 -14.86 -19.69
CA GLY A 663 -4.10 -13.61 -19.65
C GLY A 663 -5.13 -13.51 -20.79
N PRO A 664 -5.56 -12.30 -21.18
CA PRO A 664 -6.61 -12.13 -22.19
C PRO A 664 -6.13 -12.60 -23.57
N SER A 665 -6.88 -13.51 -24.20
CA SER A 665 -6.61 -13.94 -25.59
C SER A 665 -6.98 -12.88 -26.62
N GLU A 666 -7.82 -11.90 -26.24
CA GLU A 666 -8.21 -10.72 -27.05
C GLU A 666 -8.34 -9.48 -26.14
N PRO A 667 -8.17 -8.23 -26.66
CA PRO A 667 -8.37 -7.01 -25.87
C PRO A 667 -9.75 -6.95 -25.20
N GLY A 668 -9.79 -6.78 -23.88
CA GLY A 668 -11.05 -6.83 -23.10
C GLY A 668 -11.55 -8.25 -22.80
N GLY A 669 -10.76 -9.29 -23.09
CA GLY A 669 -11.09 -10.69 -22.80
C GLY A 669 -11.02 -11.07 -21.32
N CYS A 670 -10.39 -10.25 -20.48
CA CYS A 670 -10.34 -10.41 -19.02
C CYS A 670 -10.82 -9.13 -18.34
N SER A 671 -11.43 -9.28 -17.16
CA SER A 671 -11.97 -8.16 -16.36
C SER A 671 -10.89 -7.26 -15.70
N HIS A 672 -9.60 -7.66 -15.76
CA HIS A 672 -8.43 -6.92 -15.25
C HIS A 672 -7.26 -6.93 -16.25
N THR A 673 -6.42 -5.88 -16.21
CA THR A 673 -5.16 -5.80 -16.97
C THR A 673 -4.01 -6.51 -16.26
N TYR A 674 -3.13 -7.14 -17.04
CA TYR A 674 -1.87 -7.79 -16.61
C TYR A 674 -0.85 -6.77 -16.04
N THR A 675 -0.24 -7.08 -14.90
CA THR A 675 0.90 -6.31 -14.35
C THR A 675 2.10 -7.23 -14.09
N VAL A 676 3.32 -6.70 -14.20
CA VAL A 676 4.55 -7.44 -13.91
C VAL A 676 5.12 -6.91 -12.59
N ARG A 677 5.30 -7.78 -11.60
CA ARG A 677 5.86 -7.42 -10.28
C ARG A 677 7.29 -7.96 -10.20
N GLN A 678 8.28 -7.10 -10.00
CA GLN A 678 9.69 -7.49 -9.75
C GLN A 678 10.28 -8.53 -10.74
N GLY A 679 9.93 -8.46 -12.02
CA GLY A 679 10.39 -9.40 -13.03
C GLY A 679 9.68 -10.76 -13.05
N ARG A 680 8.62 -10.95 -12.24
CA ARG A 680 7.69 -12.08 -12.31
C ARG A 680 6.44 -11.69 -13.08
N GLU A 681 6.07 -12.53 -14.03
CA GLU A 681 4.79 -12.46 -14.75
C GLU A 681 3.66 -12.66 -13.74
N SER A 682 2.81 -11.64 -13.53
CA SER A 682 1.59 -11.82 -12.71
C SER A 682 0.38 -11.78 -13.63
N VAL A 683 -0.16 -12.97 -13.90
CA VAL A 683 -1.36 -13.13 -14.73
C VAL A 683 -2.55 -12.68 -13.91
N SER A 684 -3.27 -11.67 -14.39
CA SER A 684 -4.61 -11.40 -13.90
C SER A 684 -5.63 -11.94 -14.90
N ALA A 685 -6.34 -12.98 -14.45
CA ALA A 685 -7.60 -13.46 -15.02
C ALA A 685 -8.70 -13.54 -13.93
N HIS A 686 -8.54 -12.77 -12.83
CA HIS A 686 -9.37 -12.72 -11.61
C HIS A 686 -9.18 -13.86 -10.59
N TYR A 687 -7.92 -14.13 -10.25
CA TYR A 687 -7.47 -14.77 -9.00
C TYR A 687 -7.50 -16.30 -8.93
N GLY A 688 -6.44 -16.86 -9.51
CA GLY A 688 -5.94 -18.21 -9.33
C GLY A 688 -4.77 -18.41 -10.28
N GLY A 689 -3.57 -18.68 -9.77
CA GLY A 689 -2.41 -19.01 -10.62
C GLY A 689 -2.65 -20.28 -11.43
N SER A 690 -1.71 -20.67 -12.30
CA SER A 690 -1.79 -21.89 -13.13
C SER A 690 -2.01 -23.20 -12.35
N LEU A 691 -1.90 -23.16 -11.02
CA LEU A 691 -2.07 -24.27 -10.09
C LEU A 691 -3.39 -24.20 -9.28
N CYS A 692 -4.19 -23.13 -9.42
CA CYS A 692 -5.58 -23.12 -8.96
C CYS A 692 -6.40 -24.07 -9.83
N ARG A 693 -6.75 -25.24 -9.28
CA ARG A 693 -7.50 -26.27 -10.03
C ARG A 693 -8.92 -25.79 -10.36
N TYR A 694 -9.40 -26.19 -11.54
CA TYR A 694 -10.68 -25.85 -12.19
C TYR A 694 -11.99 -26.03 -11.38
N GLN A 695 -11.93 -26.49 -10.13
CA GLN A 695 -13.08 -26.72 -9.26
C GLN A 695 -13.21 -25.69 -8.12
N LYS A 696 -12.30 -24.72 -7.98
CA LYS A 696 -12.26 -23.78 -6.85
C LYS A 696 -12.37 -22.31 -7.33
N THR A 697 -13.23 -21.54 -6.66
CA THR A 697 -13.81 -20.27 -7.12
C THR A 697 -13.19 -19.06 -6.41
N SER A 698 -12.65 -18.10 -7.17
CA SER A 698 -12.28 -16.80 -6.62
C SER A 698 -13.55 -15.98 -6.36
N TYR A 699 -13.60 -15.30 -5.21
CA TYR A 699 -14.67 -14.39 -4.82
C TYR A 699 -14.05 -13.22 -4.06
N ALA A 700 -13.89 -12.10 -4.74
CA ALA A 700 -13.39 -10.88 -4.12
C ALA A 700 -14.02 -9.63 -4.73
N ILE A 701 -14.04 -8.57 -3.94
CA ILE A 701 -14.41 -7.24 -4.38
C ILE A 701 -13.34 -6.26 -3.92
N ASP A 702 -13.05 -5.28 -4.76
CA ASP A 702 -12.24 -4.14 -4.39
C ASP A 702 -13.16 -2.94 -4.23
N VAL A 703 -13.06 -2.30 -3.09
CA VAL A 703 -13.84 -1.12 -2.74
C VAL A 703 -12.91 0.06 -2.59
N GLY A 704 -13.24 1.18 -3.24
CA GLY A 704 -12.41 2.37 -3.33
C GLY A 704 -11.97 2.88 -1.97
N ALA A 705 -10.71 3.28 -1.89
CA ALA A 705 -10.12 3.96 -0.74
C ALA A 705 -9.33 5.20 -1.20
N ARG A 706 -9.77 5.83 -2.30
CA ARG A 706 -9.07 6.97 -2.93
C ARG A 706 -9.66 8.30 -2.51
N GLU A 707 -10.99 8.38 -2.52
CA GLU A 707 -11.67 9.63 -2.24
C GLU A 707 -11.57 9.95 -0.73
N PRO A 708 -11.46 11.23 -0.34
CA PRO A 708 -11.36 11.61 1.07
C PRO A 708 -12.48 11.03 1.95
N LEU A 709 -13.70 10.94 1.40
CA LEU A 709 -14.84 10.32 2.07
C LEU A 709 -14.59 8.83 2.35
N GLU A 710 -14.11 8.07 1.36
CA GLU A 710 -13.81 6.65 1.51
C GLU A 710 -12.67 6.41 2.51
N LYS A 711 -11.63 7.25 2.48
CA LYS A 711 -10.51 7.18 3.44
C LYS A 711 -10.96 7.44 4.87
N ARG A 712 -11.87 8.39 5.07
CA ARG A 712 -12.42 8.72 6.40
C ARG A 712 -13.28 7.59 6.98
N TYR A 713 -13.97 6.84 6.13
CA TYR A 713 -14.92 5.79 6.52
C TYR A 713 -14.48 4.37 6.11
N ALA A 714 -13.17 4.16 5.91
CA ALA A 714 -12.62 2.87 5.50
C ALA A 714 -12.85 1.77 6.56
N GLU A 715 -12.87 2.13 7.84
CA GLU A 715 -13.16 1.21 8.94
C GLU A 715 -14.59 0.67 8.88
N GLU A 716 -15.55 1.51 8.51
CA GLU A 716 -16.97 1.17 8.39
C GLU A 716 -17.21 0.22 7.21
N ILE A 717 -16.46 0.39 6.11
CA ILE A 717 -16.45 -0.55 4.98
C ILE A 717 -15.92 -1.93 5.42
N ILE A 718 -14.81 -1.97 6.16
CA ILE A 718 -14.24 -3.22 6.68
C ILE A 718 -15.18 -3.87 7.69
N ALA A 719 -15.80 -3.08 8.58
CA ALA A 719 -16.76 -3.54 9.56
C ALA A 719 -17.99 -4.16 8.89
N ALA A 720 -18.53 -3.51 7.85
CA ALA A 720 -19.63 -4.06 7.05
C ALA A 720 -19.24 -5.40 6.42
N ALA A 721 -18.06 -5.49 5.81
CA ALA A 721 -17.58 -6.74 5.23
C ALA A 721 -17.45 -7.86 6.28
N LYS A 722 -16.92 -7.55 7.46
CA LYS A 722 -16.70 -8.50 8.56
C LYS A 722 -17.99 -8.92 9.27
N GLU A 723 -18.98 -8.04 9.39
CA GLU A 723 -20.31 -8.41 9.88
C GLU A 723 -20.99 -9.39 8.90
N CYS A 724 -20.87 -9.13 7.60
CA CYS A 724 -21.52 -9.93 6.56
C CYS A 724 -20.80 -11.25 6.26
N ALA A 725 -19.46 -11.25 6.34
CA ALA A 725 -18.62 -12.42 6.14
C ALA A 725 -17.45 -12.37 7.15
N PRO A 726 -17.62 -12.92 8.37
CA PRO A 726 -16.60 -12.88 9.42
C PRO A 726 -15.23 -13.42 8.98
N ALA A 727 -15.23 -14.45 8.13
CA ALA A 727 -14.04 -15.08 7.56
C ALA A 727 -13.43 -14.32 6.35
N ALA A 728 -13.99 -13.19 5.94
CA ALA A 728 -13.47 -12.41 4.82
C ALA A 728 -12.01 -11.99 5.09
N TRP A 729 -11.15 -12.21 4.12
CA TRP A 729 -9.79 -11.70 4.13
C TRP A 729 -9.77 -10.27 3.61
N ILE A 730 -9.20 -9.36 4.41
CA ILE A 730 -9.16 -7.93 4.12
C ILE A 730 -7.74 -7.49 3.74
N GLY A 731 -7.53 -6.98 2.53
CA GLY A 731 -6.31 -6.28 2.14
C GLY A 731 -6.50 -4.76 2.16
N TYR A 732 -5.44 -4.01 2.44
CA TYR A 732 -5.48 -2.53 2.42
C TYR A 732 -4.17 -1.96 1.89
N GLN A 733 -4.26 -1.00 0.96
CA GLN A 733 -3.17 -0.14 0.46
C GLN A 733 -1.81 -0.87 0.26
N ILE A 734 -1.68 -1.61 -0.84
CA ILE A 734 -0.40 -2.19 -1.26
C ILE A 734 0.37 -1.16 -2.11
N PRO A 735 1.61 -0.77 -1.75
CA PRO A 735 2.42 0.15 -2.54
C PRO A 735 2.56 -0.32 -4.01
N GLY A 736 2.21 0.56 -4.96
CA GLY A 736 2.24 0.26 -6.39
C GLY A 736 0.92 -0.28 -6.98
N HIS A 737 -0.10 -0.52 -6.16
CA HIS A 737 -1.46 -0.83 -6.60
C HIS A 737 -2.41 0.29 -6.20
N TYR A 738 -3.50 0.43 -6.96
CA TYR A 738 -4.58 1.38 -6.70
C TYR A 738 -5.04 1.37 -5.22
N GLU A 739 -5.30 2.53 -4.61
CA GLU A 739 -5.83 2.57 -3.22
C GLU A 739 -7.25 1.97 -3.16
N HIS A 740 -7.37 0.74 -2.69
CA HIS A 740 -8.64 0.05 -2.43
C HIS A 740 -8.54 -0.81 -1.17
N ILE A 741 -9.70 -1.07 -0.57
CA ILE A 741 -9.92 -2.14 0.42
C ILE A 741 -10.26 -3.38 -0.38
N HIS A 742 -9.39 -4.38 -0.33
CA HIS A 742 -9.60 -5.67 -0.96
C HIS A 742 -10.38 -6.57 0.00
N ILE A 743 -11.51 -7.14 -0.43
CA ILE A 743 -12.34 -8.02 0.39
C ILE A 743 -12.48 -9.35 -0.34
N SER A 744 -11.81 -10.39 0.14
CA SER A 744 -11.89 -11.75 -0.41
C SER A 744 -12.69 -12.67 0.52
N ILE A 745 -13.78 -13.23 0.01
CA ILE A 745 -14.49 -14.36 0.63
C ILE A 745 -14.08 -15.71 0.01
N GLY A 746 -13.26 -15.69 -1.06
CA GLY A 746 -12.73 -16.86 -1.75
C GLY A 746 -11.49 -17.49 -1.08
N ARG A 747 -10.72 -16.75 -0.27
CA ARG A 747 -9.55 -17.26 0.47
C ARG A 747 -9.86 -18.37 1.49
N VAL A 748 -11.14 -18.65 1.75
CA VAL A 748 -11.60 -19.83 2.51
C VAL A 748 -11.33 -21.13 1.75
N ASN A 749 -11.16 -21.07 0.41
CA ASN A 749 -11.02 -22.23 -0.47
C ASN A 749 -9.68 -22.27 -1.23
N GLN A 750 -8.60 -21.67 -0.70
CA GLN A 750 -7.26 -21.61 -1.34
C GLN A 750 -7.19 -20.84 -2.68
N CYS A 751 -8.27 -20.18 -3.11
CA CYS A 751 -8.29 -19.29 -4.27
C CYS A 751 -8.31 -17.85 -3.79
N GLY A 752 -7.13 -17.36 -3.42
CA GLY A 752 -6.95 -15.99 -2.95
C GLY A 752 -6.73 -15.01 -4.08
N ALA A 753 -7.13 -13.77 -3.82
CA ALA A 753 -6.77 -12.65 -4.64
C ALA A 753 -5.32 -12.20 -4.43
N ASN A 754 -4.64 -12.02 -5.56
CA ASN A 754 -3.28 -11.47 -5.74
C ASN A 754 -3.25 -9.96 -5.52
#